data_AF-A0A5N6NRI6-F1
#
_entry.id   AF-A0A5N6NRI6-F1
#
_cell.length_a   1.000
_cell.length_b   1.000
_cell.length_c   1.000
_cell.angle_alpha   90.00
_cell.angle_beta   90.00
_cell.angle_gamma   90.00
#
_symmetry.space_group_name_H-M   'P 1'
#
loop_
_entity.id
_entity.type
_entity.pdbx_description
1 polymer ?
#
loop_
_entity_poly.entity_id
_entity_poly.type
_entity_poly.pdbx_seq_one_letter_code
_entity_poly.pdbx_strand_id
1 'polypeptide(L)'
;MMHGSKYDQMLRFIDMRNKMRSSIKRIDNLLAVPTLSPSAHVDVTTPFVGRLLRSVGSDVLVLTLVKLPKREKSSGKQKKMERARDMVEQRKNRGVPDVVAPDFESFSLPSPIPQWPPGHGFATGTINLGELEVCEINKFEFIWGSGIKNRRKGVNFFKPVDIPDGYFCLGHYCQTDHSPLRGSVLVAREVAQSKSTALLKPIDYSLVWCPDDWTEESVHGHGYFWLPMAPEGYKALGFIVTNKPAKPGLDEVRCVRDDLTDLYEPHGIILSMHSKISEYAFRVWKTRPCYRGIHEKGVSVGTFFCSCLWTPGEDLNISCLKNLNPSSHSMPNLDQVHALIKHYGPTIYFHPDEIYLPSSVSWFFENGALLYKRGESKGQRVDPSGSNLPKGGINDGEYWIDLPKDSTEKKIKKGNLESAKVYVHIKPALGGSFTDIVMWIFYPFNGPGCLKIGLMNYQLSRVGQHVGDWEHVALRISNFTGELWSLYLSQHSGGVWVEPSNLEFIEGNKTIVYASRNGHANYPCPGDLLQGSANLRIGVRNTAAFSNYLLDSSKEYEIIAAEYLGDGVINEPCWLQYMRKWGPTTVHDSRAEVSRSLNGLPETLRCTAQNIFNKLPNELYGEDGPTGPKEKSSWFGDEKC
;
A
#
# COMPACT_ATOMS: atom_id res chain seq x y z
N MET A 1 29.15 18.02 38.91
CA MET A 1 28.65 16.66 39.22
C MET A 1 27.23 16.80 39.74
N MET A 2 26.35 15.85 39.36
CA MET A 2 24.88 15.79 39.57
C MET A 2 24.01 16.49 38.50
N HIS A 3 23.97 15.94 37.27
CA HIS A 3 22.79 15.96 36.37
C HIS A 3 22.86 14.90 35.23
N GLY A 4 23.51 13.74 35.50
CA GLY A 4 23.64 12.62 34.54
C GLY A 4 22.78 11.39 34.87
N SER A 5 21.96 11.42 35.91
CA SER A 5 21.35 10.20 36.48
C SER A 5 20.18 9.62 35.67
N LYS A 6 19.34 10.45 35.03
CA LYS A 6 18.21 9.95 34.21
C LYS A 6 18.65 9.51 32.80
N TYR A 7 19.70 10.13 32.27
CA TYR A 7 20.30 9.87 30.94
C TYR A 7 21.05 8.54 30.91
N ASP A 8 21.91 8.30 31.91
CA ASP A 8 22.62 7.02 32.06
C ASP A 8 21.67 5.86 32.32
N GLN A 9 20.56 6.10 33.03
CA GLN A 9 19.54 5.08 33.25
C GLN A 9 18.82 4.70 31.96
N MET A 10 18.49 5.67 31.09
CA MET A 10 17.78 5.42 29.83
C MET A 10 18.67 4.68 28.81
N LEU A 11 19.93 5.09 28.66
CA LEU A 11 20.89 4.40 27.77
C LEU A 11 21.22 2.99 28.25
N ARG A 12 21.38 2.80 29.58
CA ARG A 12 21.54 1.46 30.16
C ARG A 12 20.28 0.62 29.98
N PHE A 13 19.09 1.20 30.01
CA PHE A 13 17.84 0.47 29.77
C PHE A 13 17.70 0.00 28.32
N ILE A 14 18.09 0.83 27.35
CA ILE A 14 18.10 0.47 25.92
C ILE A 14 19.16 -0.61 25.64
N ASP A 15 20.38 -0.43 26.13
CA ASP A 15 21.48 -1.40 25.99
C ASP A 15 21.16 -2.74 26.68
N MET A 16 20.58 -2.69 27.89
CA MET A 16 20.16 -3.87 28.63
C MET A 16 18.99 -4.58 27.97
N ARG A 17 17.98 -3.87 27.45
CA ARG A 17 16.86 -4.46 26.68
C ARG A 17 17.35 -5.15 25.41
N ASN A 18 18.32 -4.56 24.71
CA ASN A 18 18.93 -5.13 23.51
C ASN A 18 19.76 -6.39 23.83
N LYS A 19 20.53 -6.36 24.93
CA LYS A 19 21.31 -7.53 25.41
C LYS A 19 20.42 -8.67 25.93
N MET A 20 19.33 -8.35 26.62
CA MET A 20 18.41 -9.34 27.18
C MET A 20 17.63 -10.08 26.07
N ARG A 21 17.19 -9.38 25.02
CA ARG A 21 16.53 -10.00 23.86
C ARG A 21 17.48 -10.82 22.98
N SER A 22 18.73 -10.37 22.80
CA SER A 22 19.79 -11.18 22.15
C SER A 22 20.04 -12.49 22.90
N SER A 23 19.99 -12.45 24.23
CA SER A 23 20.15 -13.63 25.08
C SER A 23 18.93 -14.55 25.04
N ILE A 24 17.70 -14.01 24.98
CA ILE A 24 16.46 -14.80 24.84
C ILE A 24 16.40 -15.49 23.46
N LYS A 25 16.72 -14.80 22.35
CA LYS A 25 16.83 -15.43 21.02
C LYS A 25 17.90 -16.52 20.96
N ARG A 26 18.98 -16.40 21.74
CA ARG A 26 19.99 -17.46 21.88
C ARG A 26 19.48 -18.67 22.67
N ILE A 27 18.62 -18.45 23.67
CA ILE A 27 18.01 -19.51 24.48
C ILE A 27 16.92 -20.26 23.69
N ASP A 28 16.08 -19.55 22.92
CA ASP A 28 15.06 -20.18 22.07
C ASP A 28 15.69 -21.03 20.95
N ASN A 29 16.83 -20.58 20.40
CA ASN A 29 17.61 -21.37 19.43
C ASN A 29 18.35 -22.58 20.07
N LEU A 30 18.53 -22.60 21.39
CA LEU A 30 19.10 -23.73 22.13
C LEU A 30 18.03 -24.74 22.59
N LEU A 31 16.75 -24.33 22.64
CA LEU A 31 15.62 -25.16 23.06
C LEU A 31 14.79 -25.74 21.90
N ALA A 32 15.10 -25.38 20.65
CA ALA A 32 14.49 -25.97 19.47
C ALA A 32 15.00 -27.40 19.22
N VAL A 33 14.37 -28.39 19.86
CA VAL A 33 14.54 -29.82 19.51
C VAL A 33 13.69 -30.13 18.26
N PRO A 34 14.22 -30.81 17.23
CA PRO A 34 13.44 -31.19 16.05
C PRO A 34 12.53 -32.38 16.37
N THR A 35 11.26 -32.27 15.98
CA THR A 35 10.32 -33.39 15.89
C THR A 35 10.75 -34.38 14.80
N LEU A 36 10.91 -35.67 15.16
CA LEU A 36 10.96 -36.80 14.22
C LEU A 36 9.99 -37.89 14.68
N SER A 37 9.25 -38.45 13.73
CA SER A 37 8.17 -39.44 13.85
C SER A 37 8.69 -40.91 13.93
N PRO A 38 7.84 -41.92 14.19
CA PRO A 38 8.15 -43.04 15.09
C PRO A 38 8.62 -44.34 14.42
N SER A 39 9.55 -45.05 15.05
CA SER A 39 9.59 -46.54 15.09
C SER A 39 10.81 -47.05 15.87
N ALA A 40 10.60 -48.19 16.54
CA ALA A 40 11.57 -49.13 17.14
C ALA A 40 11.89 -48.96 18.64
N HIS A 41 11.48 -49.98 19.41
CA HIS A 41 11.88 -50.31 20.78
C HIS A 41 13.39 -50.50 20.91
N VAL A 42 13.98 -50.16 22.08
CA VAL A 42 14.80 -51.05 22.96
C VAL A 42 15.25 -50.29 24.23
N ASP A 43 14.86 -50.88 25.36
CA ASP A 43 15.44 -51.08 26.70
C ASP A 43 16.45 -50.14 27.42
N VAL A 44 16.33 -50.18 28.76
CA VAL A 44 16.96 -49.37 29.82
C VAL A 44 18.31 -49.94 30.29
N THR A 45 19.30 -49.08 30.61
CA THR A 45 20.28 -49.24 31.74
C THR A 45 21.29 -48.06 31.85
N THR A 46 21.79 -47.81 33.07
CA THR A 46 22.53 -46.63 33.63
C THR A 46 24.10 -46.68 33.43
N PRO A 47 24.99 -45.91 34.14
CA PRO A 47 25.60 -44.57 33.90
C PRO A 47 27.17 -44.51 33.80
N PHE A 48 27.82 -43.38 33.39
CA PHE A 48 29.13 -42.81 33.90
C PHE A 48 29.72 -41.67 32.99
N VAL A 49 30.04 -40.46 33.52
CA VAL A 49 31.38 -39.83 33.85
C VAL A 49 32.24 -39.34 32.65
N GLY A 50 32.91 -38.17 32.61
CA GLY A 50 33.18 -37.05 33.53
C GLY A 50 34.36 -36.17 33.05
N ARG A 51 34.78 -35.20 33.90
CA ARG A 51 35.92 -34.23 33.84
C ARG A 51 35.64 -32.92 33.08
N LEU A 52 35.86 -31.72 33.65
CA LEU A 52 37.10 -31.27 34.29
C LEU A 52 36.86 -30.09 35.29
N LEU A 53 37.32 -30.23 36.54
CA LEU A 53 37.56 -29.15 37.50
C LEU A 53 38.65 -29.60 38.50
N ARG A 54 39.64 -28.73 38.77
CA ARG A 54 40.59 -28.60 39.92
C ARG A 54 41.63 -27.52 39.55
N SER A 55 42.21 -26.66 40.41
CA SER A 55 42.18 -26.39 41.87
C SER A 55 42.77 -24.96 42.12
N VAL A 56 42.27 -24.14 43.07
CA VAL A 56 42.81 -23.75 44.42
C VAL A 56 44.30 -23.27 44.45
N GLY A 57 44.76 -22.17 45.07
CA GLY A 57 44.16 -21.14 45.96
C GLY A 57 45.18 -20.06 46.46
N SER A 58 44.70 -19.18 47.37
CA SER A 58 45.34 -18.33 48.42
C SER A 58 46.36 -17.20 48.08
N ASP A 59 46.05 -15.94 48.43
CA ASP A 59 46.75 -15.14 49.47
C ASP A 59 46.32 -13.65 49.56
N VAL A 60 46.36 -13.14 50.80
CA VAL A 60 45.99 -11.79 51.27
C VAL A 60 47.10 -10.78 50.99
N LEU A 61 46.80 -9.55 50.54
CA LEU A 61 47.73 -8.43 50.68
C LEU A 61 47.05 -7.07 50.96
N VAL A 62 47.61 -6.44 51.99
CA VAL A 62 47.33 -5.18 52.68
C VAL A 62 47.26 -3.95 51.76
N LEU A 63 46.24 -3.11 51.93
CA LEU A 63 46.11 -1.78 51.31
C LEU A 63 46.93 -0.75 52.10
N THR A 64 48.10 -0.37 51.56
CA THR A 64 48.90 0.74 52.07
C THR A 64 48.42 2.06 51.46
N LEU A 65 47.98 2.98 52.34
CA LEU A 65 47.68 4.39 52.03
C LEU A 65 48.96 5.13 51.61
N VAL A 66 49.01 5.61 50.37
CA VAL A 66 49.98 6.63 49.93
C VAL A 66 49.28 7.98 49.86
N LYS A 67 49.76 8.91 50.69
CA LYS A 67 49.29 10.29 50.84
C LYS A 67 50.27 11.21 50.12
N LEU A 68 49.84 12.00 49.13
CA LEU A 68 50.61 13.13 48.57
C LEU A 68 49.66 14.28 48.14
N PRO A 69 50.15 15.55 48.06
CA PRO A 69 49.67 16.61 48.95
C PRO A 69 48.71 17.63 48.31
N LYS A 70 48.00 18.36 49.19
CA LYS A 70 47.27 19.59 48.88
C LYS A 70 48.22 20.67 48.33
N ARG A 71 47.82 21.33 47.25
CA ARG A 71 48.27 22.70 46.92
C ARG A 71 47.07 23.55 46.53
N GLU A 72 46.81 24.58 47.32
CA GLU A 72 45.86 25.65 47.03
C GLU A 72 46.39 26.55 45.91
N LYS A 73 45.52 26.88 44.94
CA LYS A 73 45.58 28.11 44.15
C LYS A 73 44.13 28.58 43.92
N SER A 74 43.64 29.42 44.82
CA SER A 74 42.22 29.83 44.95
C SER A 74 41.80 31.04 44.09
N SER A 75 42.67 31.69 43.31
CA SER A 75 42.25 32.89 42.55
C SER A 75 41.88 32.65 41.07
N GLY A 76 42.27 31.51 40.48
CA GLY A 76 42.02 31.19 39.07
C GLY A 76 40.68 30.52 38.79
N LYS A 77 40.10 29.81 39.79
CA LYS A 77 38.83 29.09 39.64
C LYS A 77 37.62 30.01 39.59
N GLN A 78 37.65 31.12 40.34
CA GLN A 78 36.52 32.04 40.43
C GLN A 78 36.34 32.85 39.13
N LYS A 79 37.43 33.38 38.55
CA LYS A 79 37.43 34.03 37.23
C LYS A 79 37.05 33.09 36.07
N LYS A 80 37.35 31.79 36.19
CA LYS A 80 36.93 30.77 35.20
C LYS A 80 35.44 30.43 35.33
N MET A 81 34.90 30.43 36.55
CA MET A 81 33.47 30.17 36.80
C MET A 81 32.59 31.35 36.39
N GLU A 82 33.10 32.58 36.54
CA GLU A 82 32.41 33.80 36.15
C GLU A 82 32.40 33.98 34.62
N ARG A 83 33.52 33.74 33.93
CA ARG A 83 33.54 33.62 32.46
C ARG A 83 32.69 32.47 31.93
N ALA A 84 32.63 31.34 32.64
CA ALA A 84 31.77 30.22 32.24
C ALA A 84 30.28 30.55 32.45
N ARG A 85 29.92 31.32 33.49
CA ARG A 85 28.57 31.83 33.69
C ARG A 85 28.19 32.86 32.62
N ASP A 86 29.04 33.84 32.36
CA ASP A 86 28.83 34.81 31.28
C ASP A 86 28.75 34.14 29.90
N MET A 87 29.53 33.09 29.63
CA MET A 87 29.43 32.31 28.40
C MET A 87 28.17 31.46 28.31
N VAL A 88 27.64 30.96 29.45
CA VAL A 88 26.38 30.21 29.51
C VAL A 88 25.18 31.15 29.39
N GLU A 89 25.26 32.35 29.95
CA GLU A 89 24.22 33.38 29.92
C GLU A 89 24.18 34.08 28.54
N GLN A 90 25.34 34.33 27.92
CA GLN A 90 25.44 34.76 26.51
C GLN A 90 25.02 33.65 25.52
N ARG A 91 25.13 32.37 25.88
CA ARG A 91 24.63 31.23 25.06
C ARG A 91 23.13 30.99 25.23
N LYS A 92 22.54 31.33 26.38
CA LYS A 92 21.08 31.36 26.57
C LYS A 92 20.40 32.46 25.72
N ASN A 93 21.12 33.56 25.45
CA ASN A 93 20.62 34.69 24.65
C ASN A 93 20.95 34.62 23.14
N ARG A 94 21.68 33.59 22.67
CA ARG A 94 21.78 33.30 21.24
C ARG A 94 20.70 32.29 20.89
N GLY A 95 19.57 32.77 20.40
CA GLY A 95 18.57 31.91 19.75
C GLY A 95 19.28 31.01 18.73
N VAL A 96 19.26 29.71 19.00
CA VAL A 96 19.63 28.71 17.99
C VAL A 96 18.58 28.83 16.90
N PRO A 97 18.97 28.94 15.62
CA PRO A 97 17.98 29.10 14.56
C PRO A 97 17.05 27.89 14.61
N ASP A 98 15.74 28.15 14.72
CA ASP A 98 14.72 27.14 14.51
C ASP A 98 15.02 26.42 13.20
N VAL A 99 14.70 25.12 13.13
CA VAL A 99 14.75 24.41 11.85
C VAL A 99 13.86 25.18 10.89
N VAL A 100 14.47 25.89 9.93
CA VAL A 100 13.72 26.66 8.95
C VAL A 100 12.87 25.65 8.20
N ALA A 101 11.55 25.72 8.42
CA ALA A 101 10.61 24.87 7.70
C ALA A 101 10.82 25.11 6.20
N PRO A 102 11.05 24.05 5.41
CA PRO A 102 11.02 24.18 3.97
C PRO A 102 9.66 24.74 3.55
N ASP A 103 9.64 25.50 2.46
CA ASP A 103 8.36 25.81 1.81
C ASP A 103 7.86 24.53 1.14
N PHE A 104 6.63 24.13 1.46
CA PHE A 104 6.01 22.91 0.93
C PHE A 104 4.90 23.29 -0.04
N GLU A 105 5.13 23.03 -1.32
CA GLU A 105 4.04 23.05 -2.29
C GLU A 105 3.00 22.00 -1.89
N SER A 106 1.75 22.41 -1.76
CA SER A 106 0.62 21.49 -1.55
C SER A 106 -0.03 21.19 -2.89
N PHE A 107 -0.40 19.93 -3.11
CA PHE A 107 -1.11 19.58 -4.34
C PHE A 107 -2.58 19.99 -4.23
N SER A 108 -3.17 20.46 -5.32
CA SER A 108 -4.62 20.58 -5.49
C SER A 108 -5.02 20.02 -6.84
N LEU A 109 -6.21 19.41 -6.90
CA LEU A 109 -6.78 18.96 -8.18
C LEU A 109 -6.95 20.15 -9.14
N PRO A 110 -6.92 19.93 -10.47
CA PRO A 110 -7.00 21.02 -11.44
C PRO A 110 -8.28 21.86 -11.35
N SER A 111 -9.37 21.29 -10.83
CA SER A 111 -10.63 21.98 -10.61
C SER A 111 -11.17 21.74 -9.20
N PRO A 112 -11.90 22.72 -8.63
CA PRO A 112 -12.45 22.60 -7.28
C PRO A 112 -13.45 21.44 -7.20
N ILE A 113 -13.60 20.91 -5.99
CA ILE A 113 -14.61 19.91 -5.68
C ILE A 113 -15.99 20.58 -5.76
N PRO A 114 -16.94 20.08 -6.57
CA PRO A 114 -18.27 20.65 -6.68
C PRO A 114 -19.09 20.36 -5.42
N GLN A 115 -20.22 21.03 -5.27
CA GLN A 115 -21.23 20.59 -4.31
C GLN A 115 -21.86 19.28 -4.81
N TRP A 116 -21.72 18.21 -4.04
CA TRP A 116 -22.32 16.93 -4.36
C TRP A 116 -23.85 16.96 -4.19
N PRO A 117 -24.59 16.11 -4.94
CA PRO A 117 -26.02 15.93 -4.71
C PRO A 117 -26.33 15.63 -3.24
N PRO A 118 -27.53 16.00 -2.75
CA PRO A 118 -27.93 15.71 -1.37
C PRO A 118 -27.85 14.21 -1.04
N GLY A 119 -27.44 13.90 0.18
CA GLY A 119 -27.32 12.53 0.69
C GLY A 119 -27.14 12.51 2.21
N HIS A 120 -26.82 11.34 2.76
CA HIS A 120 -26.81 11.10 4.20
C HIS A 120 -25.44 10.64 4.71
N GLY A 121 -24.45 11.52 4.75
CA GLY A 121 -23.16 11.28 5.43
C GLY A 121 -21.92 11.34 4.53
N PHE A 122 -22.06 11.02 3.24
CA PHE A 122 -20.99 11.21 2.25
C PHE A 122 -20.60 12.69 2.10
N ALA A 123 -19.30 12.95 2.04
CA ALA A 123 -18.70 14.27 1.83
C ALA A 123 -19.10 15.33 2.89
N THR A 124 -19.36 14.91 4.13
CA THR A 124 -19.75 15.80 5.24
C THR A 124 -18.57 16.26 6.11
N GLY A 125 -17.35 15.83 5.80
CA GLY A 125 -16.13 16.13 6.55
C GLY A 125 -15.88 15.23 7.77
N THR A 126 -16.86 14.43 8.17
CA THR A 126 -16.74 13.52 9.33
C THR A 126 -17.35 12.15 9.02
N ILE A 127 -16.86 11.11 9.69
CA ILE A 127 -17.42 9.75 9.58
C ILE A 127 -17.59 9.17 10.98
N ASN A 128 -18.77 8.64 11.27
CA ASN A 128 -19.06 7.92 12.51
C ASN A 128 -18.75 6.43 12.34
N LEU A 129 -17.81 5.92 13.14
CA LEU A 129 -17.34 4.53 13.19
C LEU A 129 -18.02 3.69 14.27
N GLY A 130 -19.08 4.20 14.91
CA GLY A 130 -19.79 3.61 16.05
C GLY A 130 -19.63 4.48 17.30
N GLU A 131 -18.69 4.11 18.18
CA GLU A 131 -18.38 4.89 19.39
C GLU A 131 -17.47 6.10 19.12
N LEU A 132 -16.78 6.10 17.98
CA LEU A 132 -15.87 7.15 17.54
C LEU A 132 -16.42 7.87 16.32
N GLU A 133 -16.21 9.18 16.28
CA GLU A 133 -16.33 9.96 15.06
C GLU A 133 -14.95 10.49 14.69
N VAL A 134 -14.63 10.39 13.40
CA VAL A 134 -13.34 10.78 12.85
C VAL A 134 -13.48 11.88 11.83
N CYS A 135 -12.44 12.69 11.69
CA CYS A 135 -12.30 13.65 10.61
C CYS A 135 -10.87 13.68 10.07
N GLU A 136 -10.71 14.08 8.81
CA GLU A 136 -9.41 14.20 8.16
C GLU A 136 -8.75 15.55 8.46
N ILE A 137 -7.48 15.51 8.88
CA ILE A 137 -6.63 16.68 9.00
C ILE A 137 -5.58 16.63 7.90
N ASN A 138 -5.59 17.65 7.05
CA ASN A 138 -4.65 17.84 5.93
C ASN A 138 -3.70 19.04 6.15
N LYS A 139 -3.78 19.69 7.31
CA LYS A 139 -2.89 20.79 7.70
C LYS A 139 -1.82 20.30 8.66
N PHE A 140 -0.59 20.70 8.40
CA PHE A 140 0.58 20.11 9.01
C PHE A 140 1.62 21.16 9.39
N GLU A 141 2.20 21.00 10.57
CA GLU A 141 3.42 21.70 10.99
C GLU A 141 4.62 20.78 10.77
N PHE A 142 5.65 21.29 10.09
CA PHE A 142 6.87 20.54 9.84
C PHE A 142 7.72 20.38 11.11
N ILE A 143 8.21 19.16 11.35
CA ILE A 143 9.03 18.84 12.53
C ILE A 143 10.47 18.57 12.15
N TRP A 144 10.67 17.63 11.22
CA TRP A 144 12.00 17.14 10.85
C TRP A 144 11.99 16.48 9.47
N GLY A 145 13.13 16.51 8.78
CA GLY A 145 13.32 15.93 7.46
C GLY A 145 14.67 15.25 7.31
N SER A 146 14.68 14.02 6.79
CA SER A 146 15.90 13.20 6.68
C SER A 146 16.89 13.69 5.62
N GLY A 147 16.41 14.38 4.58
CA GLY A 147 17.20 14.84 3.43
C GLY A 147 17.79 16.26 3.54
N ILE A 148 17.38 17.04 4.55
CA ILE A 148 17.60 18.50 4.59
C ILE A 148 19.07 18.90 4.55
N LYS A 149 19.96 18.12 5.19
CA LYS A 149 21.39 18.43 5.24
C LYS A 149 22.17 18.02 3.98
N ASN A 150 21.65 17.07 3.19
CA ASN A 150 22.42 16.40 2.13
C ASN A 150 21.92 16.65 0.70
N ARG A 151 20.89 17.50 0.51
CA ARG A 151 20.24 17.73 -0.81
C ARG A 151 19.93 16.44 -1.57
N ARG A 152 19.63 15.37 -0.82
CA ARG A 152 19.22 14.07 -1.33
C ARG A 152 17.75 13.89 -1.02
N LYS A 153 17.12 13.10 -1.88
CA LYS A 153 15.81 12.51 -1.68
C LYS A 153 15.59 12.10 -0.21
N GLY A 154 14.62 12.72 0.45
CA GLY A 154 14.37 12.62 1.87
C GLY A 154 12.91 12.37 2.22
N VAL A 155 12.65 12.25 3.52
CA VAL A 155 11.32 12.06 4.09
C VAL A 155 11.11 13.14 5.14
N ASN A 156 9.97 13.81 5.05
CA ASN A 156 9.55 14.86 5.95
C ASN A 156 8.48 14.35 6.90
N PHE A 157 8.57 14.77 8.16
CA PHE A 157 7.71 14.36 9.26
C PHE A 157 7.00 15.57 9.83
N PHE A 158 5.71 15.41 10.09
CA PHE A 158 4.81 16.50 10.38
C PHE A 158 3.88 16.21 11.55
N LYS A 159 3.52 17.25 12.29
CA LYS A 159 2.47 17.24 13.30
C LYS A 159 1.17 17.75 12.69
N PRO A 160 0.02 17.07 12.85
CA PRO A 160 -1.26 17.66 12.47
C PRO A 160 -1.58 18.89 13.33
N VAL A 161 -2.08 19.94 12.69
CA VAL A 161 -2.50 21.20 13.34
C VAL A 161 -3.95 21.53 12.98
N ASP A 162 -4.52 22.56 13.61
CA ASP A 162 -5.93 22.95 13.47
C ASP A 162 -6.91 21.80 13.76
N ILE A 163 -6.57 20.95 14.74
CA ILE A 163 -7.45 19.86 15.19
C ILE A 163 -8.71 20.47 15.82
N PRO A 164 -9.92 20.12 15.36
CA PRO A 164 -11.16 20.67 15.90
C PRO A 164 -11.37 20.33 17.38
N ASP A 165 -12.06 21.21 18.09
CA ASP A 165 -12.35 21.03 19.51
C ASP A 165 -13.04 19.68 19.80
N GLY A 166 -12.52 18.98 20.81
CA GLY A 166 -13.00 17.66 21.22
C GLY A 166 -12.42 16.49 20.42
N TYR A 167 -11.72 16.73 19.31
CA TYR A 167 -10.96 15.69 18.61
C TYR A 167 -9.53 15.58 19.14
N PHE A 168 -8.98 14.38 19.03
CA PHE A 168 -7.63 14.07 19.49
C PHE A 168 -6.78 13.45 18.39
N CYS A 169 -5.51 13.83 18.38
CA CYS A 169 -4.49 13.27 17.49
C CYS A 169 -4.24 11.79 17.82
N LEU A 170 -4.04 10.97 16.77
CA LEU A 170 -3.75 9.54 16.89
C LEU A 170 -2.31 9.18 16.45
N GLY A 171 -1.59 10.13 15.88
CA GLY A 171 -0.20 9.97 15.42
C GLY A 171 0.22 11.05 14.43
N HIS A 172 1.51 11.04 14.07
CA HIS A 172 2.09 12.00 13.14
C HIS A 172 2.07 11.49 11.69
N TYR A 173 2.21 12.44 10.77
CA TYR A 173 2.26 12.18 9.33
C TYR A 173 3.70 12.19 8.82
N CYS A 174 3.95 11.44 7.74
CA CYS A 174 5.18 11.58 6.98
C CYS A 174 4.97 11.34 5.49
N GLN A 175 5.81 11.99 4.67
CA GLN A 175 5.85 11.76 3.23
C GLN A 175 7.25 11.96 2.66
N THR A 176 7.49 11.39 1.49
CA THR A 176 8.70 11.67 0.71
C THR A 176 8.68 13.10 0.20
N ASP A 177 9.86 13.71 0.06
CA ASP A 177 10.02 15.08 -0.48
C ASP A 177 9.94 15.18 -2.02
N HIS A 178 9.51 14.12 -2.71
CA HIS A 178 9.40 14.08 -4.19
C HIS A 178 8.06 14.55 -4.72
N SER A 179 7.08 14.65 -3.84
CA SER A 179 5.71 14.96 -4.20
C SER A 179 5.25 16.17 -3.40
N PRO A 180 4.41 17.03 -3.98
CA PRO A 180 3.76 18.08 -3.22
C PRO A 180 2.98 17.46 -2.06
N LEU A 181 2.84 18.22 -0.96
CA LEU A 181 2.11 17.79 0.23
C LEU A 181 0.66 17.45 -0.12
N ARG A 182 0.34 16.16 0.00
CA ARG A 182 -0.98 15.58 -0.30
C ARG A 182 -1.21 14.36 0.58
N GLY A 183 -1.54 14.59 1.83
CA GLY A 183 -1.86 13.54 2.79
C GLY A 183 -2.85 14.00 3.84
N SER A 184 -3.37 13.05 4.59
CA SER A 184 -4.24 13.30 5.72
C SER A 184 -3.88 12.36 6.86
N VAL A 185 -4.19 12.78 8.08
CA VAL A 185 -4.31 11.88 9.23
C VAL A 185 -5.70 11.98 9.80
N LEU A 186 -6.21 10.87 10.33
CA LEU A 186 -7.47 10.88 11.08
C LEU A 186 -7.23 11.33 12.52
N VAL A 187 -8.09 12.22 12.98
CA VAL A 187 -8.28 12.53 14.40
C VAL A 187 -9.63 11.98 14.83
N ALA A 188 -9.78 11.66 16.11
CA ALA A 188 -10.98 11.01 16.63
C ALA A 188 -11.54 11.74 17.85
N ARG A 189 -12.87 11.71 17.99
CA ARG A 189 -13.59 12.06 19.21
C ARG A 189 -14.57 10.96 19.58
N GLU A 190 -14.97 10.94 20.85
CA GLU A 190 -16.01 10.04 21.34
C GLU A 190 -17.40 10.62 21.04
N VAL A 191 -18.32 9.77 20.58
CA VAL A 191 -19.71 10.17 20.25
C VAL A 191 -20.71 9.67 21.29
N ALA A 192 -20.45 8.50 21.88
CA ALA A 192 -21.34 7.85 22.83
C ALA A 192 -20.63 7.57 24.16
N GLN A 193 -21.34 7.77 25.28
CA GLN A 193 -20.88 7.34 26.59
C GLN A 193 -21.11 5.83 26.73
N SER A 194 -20.15 5.03 26.30
CA SER A 194 -20.07 3.61 26.68
C SER A 194 -19.58 3.48 28.13
N LYS A 195 -19.57 2.25 28.67
CA LYS A 195 -19.17 1.99 30.06
C LYS A 195 -17.70 2.34 30.35
N SER A 196 -16.86 2.43 29.31
CA SER A 196 -15.45 2.77 29.41
C SER A 196 -15.06 3.73 28.28
N THR A 197 -14.25 4.74 28.59
CA THR A 197 -13.75 5.74 27.64
C THR A 197 -13.03 5.07 26.46
N ALA A 198 -13.36 5.45 25.23
CA ALA A 198 -12.77 4.91 24.01
C ALA A 198 -11.33 5.43 23.75
N LEU A 199 -11.01 6.62 24.26
CA LEU A 199 -9.75 7.33 24.04
C LEU A 199 -9.05 7.67 25.37
N LEU A 200 -7.85 7.12 25.58
CA LEU A 200 -7.01 7.43 26.75
C LEU A 200 -5.67 8.02 26.35
N LYS A 201 -5.08 8.80 27.26
CA LYS A 201 -3.68 9.22 27.11
C LYS A 201 -2.76 8.00 27.19
N PRO A 202 -1.64 7.97 26.44
CA PRO A 202 -0.60 7.00 26.71
C PRO A 202 -0.10 7.13 28.16
N ILE A 203 0.36 6.02 28.75
CA ILE A 203 0.93 6.04 30.10
C ILE A 203 2.33 6.66 30.10
N ASP A 204 3.06 6.49 29.01
CA ASP A 204 4.40 7.02 28.80
C ASP A 204 4.84 6.81 27.31
N TYR A 205 6.06 7.20 26.93
CA TYR A 205 6.61 7.00 25.58
C TYR A 205 7.91 6.20 25.59
N SER A 206 8.07 5.32 24.60
CA SER A 206 9.33 4.63 24.30
C SER A 206 10.06 5.32 23.15
N LEU A 207 11.34 5.64 23.34
CA LEU A 207 12.20 6.13 22.25
C LEU A 207 12.54 4.96 21.31
N VAL A 208 12.20 5.12 20.03
CA VAL A 208 12.38 4.12 18.98
C VAL A 208 13.68 4.39 18.22
N TRP A 209 13.90 5.65 17.86
CA TRP A 209 15.09 6.07 17.13
C TRP A 209 15.45 7.54 17.40
N CYS A 210 16.76 7.80 17.38
CA CYS A 210 17.36 9.12 17.32
C CYS A 210 18.68 9.03 16.52
N PRO A 211 19.25 10.16 16.06
CA PRO A 211 20.48 10.14 15.27
C PRO A 211 21.71 9.69 16.06
N ASP A 212 22.63 9.00 15.38
CA ASP A 212 23.88 8.47 15.94
C ASP A 212 24.90 9.55 16.30
N ASP A 213 24.86 10.71 15.63
CA ASP A 213 25.81 11.82 15.74
C ASP A 213 25.39 12.88 16.76
N TRP A 214 24.67 12.43 17.79
CA TRP A 214 24.19 13.29 18.87
C TRP A 214 25.35 13.84 19.73
N THR A 215 25.49 15.15 19.77
CA THR A 215 26.38 15.91 20.66
C THR A 215 25.55 16.98 21.37
N GLU A 216 25.97 17.45 22.55
CA GLU A 216 25.30 18.56 23.27
C GLU A 216 25.15 19.83 22.41
N GLU A 217 25.98 20.00 21.37
CA GLU A 217 25.94 21.11 20.43
C GLU A 217 25.06 20.85 19.18
N SER A 218 24.74 19.59 18.88
CA SER A 218 23.90 19.19 17.72
C SER A 218 22.47 18.79 18.08
N VAL A 219 22.10 18.75 19.37
CA VAL A 219 20.80 18.28 19.90
C VAL A 219 19.57 18.86 19.18
N HIS A 220 19.66 20.09 18.68
CA HIS A 220 18.60 20.81 18.00
C HIS A 220 18.62 20.54 16.48
N GLY A 221 17.46 20.22 15.92
CA GLY A 221 17.30 19.96 14.47
C GLY A 221 17.48 18.51 14.04
N HIS A 222 17.41 17.58 14.99
CA HIS A 222 17.36 16.13 14.78
C HIS A 222 15.95 15.59 15.05
N GLY A 223 15.58 14.50 14.37
CA GLY A 223 14.30 13.82 14.58
C GLY A 223 14.40 12.75 15.67
N TYR A 224 13.51 12.80 16.64
CA TYR A 224 13.37 11.79 17.70
C TYR A 224 12.02 11.11 17.55
N PHE A 225 12.00 9.79 17.48
CA PHE A 225 10.82 8.99 17.15
C PHE A 225 10.35 8.25 18.39
N TRP A 226 9.09 8.46 18.74
CA TRP A 226 8.50 7.97 19.98
C TRP A 226 7.29 7.08 19.67
N LEU A 227 7.25 5.92 20.31
CA LEU A 227 6.09 5.05 20.34
C LEU A 227 5.28 5.34 21.62
N PRO A 228 4.01 5.74 21.51
CA PRO A 228 3.12 5.84 22.67
C PRO A 228 2.95 4.48 23.34
N MET A 229 3.15 4.39 24.65
CA MET A 229 2.84 3.18 25.41
C MET A 229 1.38 3.26 25.84
N ALA A 230 0.55 2.43 25.22
CA ALA A 230 -0.87 2.40 25.50
C ALA A 230 -1.16 1.79 26.90
N PRO A 231 -2.19 2.27 27.61
CA PRO A 231 -2.73 1.57 28.77
C PRO A 231 -3.18 0.14 28.43
N GLU A 232 -3.31 -0.71 29.44
CA GLU A 232 -3.87 -2.06 29.26
C GLU A 232 -5.28 -2.02 28.65
N GLY A 233 -5.52 -2.82 27.61
CA GLY A 233 -6.78 -2.80 26.85
C GLY A 233 -6.89 -1.71 25.78
N TYR A 234 -5.80 -0.99 25.50
CA TYR A 234 -5.73 0.04 24.46
C TYR A 234 -4.54 -0.20 23.51
N LYS A 235 -4.60 0.42 22.33
CA LYS A 235 -3.55 0.38 21.32
C LYS A 235 -3.15 1.79 20.90
N ALA A 236 -1.88 1.95 20.52
CA ALA A 236 -1.41 3.14 19.81
C ALA A 236 -1.71 2.99 18.32
N LEU A 237 -1.96 4.10 17.61
CA LEU A 237 -2.31 4.06 16.19
C LEU A 237 -1.27 4.74 15.30
N GLY A 238 -0.19 5.23 15.90
CA GLY A 238 0.90 5.87 15.18
C GLY A 238 2.03 6.31 16.10
N PHE A 239 3.09 6.80 15.49
CA PHE A 239 4.28 7.33 16.17
C PHE A 239 4.20 8.85 16.27
N ILE A 240 4.96 9.40 17.21
CA ILE A 240 5.17 10.85 17.36
C ILE A 240 6.62 11.16 17.02
N VAL A 241 6.84 12.26 16.33
CA VAL A 241 8.19 12.78 16.05
C VAL A 241 8.36 14.11 16.76
N THR A 242 9.52 14.32 17.39
CA THR A 242 9.92 15.61 17.96
C THR A 242 11.25 16.07 17.38
N ASN A 243 11.51 17.37 17.44
CA ASN A 243 12.79 17.98 17.05
C ASN A 243 13.74 18.23 18.24
N LYS A 244 13.35 17.73 19.43
CA LYS A 244 14.05 17.84 20.71
C LYS A 244 14.05 16.48 21.41
N PRO A 245 15.10 16.16 22.20
CA PRO A 245 15.23 14.87 22.89
C PRO A 245 14.30 14.71 24.09
N ALA A 246 13.62 15.79 24.49
CA ALA A 246 12.66 15.74 25.57
C ALA A 246 11.49 14.84 25.18
N LYS A 247 11.07 14.00 26.13
CA LYS A 247 9.92 13.13 25.96
C LYS A 247 8.66 13.97 25.67
N PRO A 248 7.78 13.56 24.73
CA PRO A 248 6.53 14.26 24.45
C PRO A 248 5.59 14.30 25.66
N GLY A 249 4.68 15.29 25.67
CA GLY A 249 3.59 15.32 26.65
C GLY A 249 2.62 14.16 26.46
N LEU A 250 2.03 13.66 27.54
CA LEU A 250 1.02 12.59 27.46
C LEU A 250 -0.27 13.04 26.77
N ASP A 251 -0.48 14.36 26.63
CA ASP A 251 -1.63 14.93 25.96
C ASP A 251 -1.53 14.98 24.44
N GLU A 252 -0.33 14.77 23.87
CA GLU A 252 -0.07 14.93 22.43
C GLU A 252 -0.90 13.99 21.54
N VAL A 253 -1.22 12.79 22.01
CA VAL A 253 -2.05 11.81 21.28
C VAL A 253 -3.00 11.06 22.21
N ARG A 254 -3.92 10.29 21.64
CA ARG A 254 -4.70 9.28 22.36
C ARG A 254 -4.44 7.88 21.82
N CYS A 255 -4.47 6.92 22.73
CA CYS A 255 -4.59 5.50 22.46
C CYS A 255 -6.08 5.13 22.40
N VAL A 256 -6.42 4.16 21.56
CA VAL A 256 -7.81 3.73 21.33
C VAL A 256 -8.03 2.37 21.98
N ARG A 257 -9.22 2.15 22.54
CA ARG A 257 -9.62 0.88 23.12
C ARG A 257 -9.52 -0.25 22.08
N ASP A 258 -8.95 -1.38 22.47
CA ASP A 258 -8.53 -2.46 21.56
C ASP A 258 -9.66 -3.01 20.67
N ASP A 259 -10.89 -3.11 21.20
CA ASP A 259 -12.09 -3.57 20.48
C ASP A 259 -12.55 -2.63 19.35
N LEU A 260 -12.12 -1.36 19.39
CA LEU A 260 -12.38 -0.35 18.37
C LEU A 260 -11.24 -0.25 17.34
N THR A 261 -10.28 -1.17 17.41
CA THR A 261 -9.11 -1.23 16.51
C THR A 261 -9.08 -2.52 15.69
N ASP A 262 -8.28 -2.51 14.62
CA ASP A 262 -8.05 -3.68 13.78
C ASP A 262 -6.57 -3.80 13.39
N LEU A 263 -6.17 -4.95 12.84
CA LEU A 263 -4.78 -5.27 12.52
C LEU A 263 -4.25 -4.43 11.36
N TYR A 264 -2.99 -4.01 11.51
CA TYR A 264 -2.22 -3.29 10.49
C TYR A 264 -1.11 -4.16 9.91
N GLU A 265 -0.66 -3.82 8.70
CA GLU A 265 0.60 -4.30 8.13
C GLU A 265 1.45 -3.13 7.60
N PRO A 266 2.79 -3.20 7.75
CA PRO A 266 3.67 -2.27 7.08
C PRO A 266 3.67 -2.55 5.58
N HIS A 267 3.53 -1.50 4.78
CA HIS A 267 3.50 -1.59 3.34
C HIS A 267 4.31 -0.43 2.75
N GLY A 268 5.14 -0.69 1.74
CA GLY A 268 5.94 0.35 1.08
C GLY A 268 6.95 1.02 2.01
N ILE A 269 8.22 0.65 1.89
CA ILE A 269 9.30 1.34 2.62
C ILE A 269 9.39 2.78 2.12
N ILE A 270 9.25 3.75 3.03
CA ILE A 270 9.41 5.18 2.77
C ILE A 270 10.86 5.60 3.00
N LEU A 271 11.48 5.09 4.07
CA LEU A 271 12.84 5.43 4.48
C LEU A 271 13.59 4.19 4.95
N SER A 272 14.87 4.07 4.58
CA SER A 272 15.81 3.14 5.17
C SER A 272 17.12 3.86 5.44
N MET A 273 17.46 4.03 6.71
CA MET A 273 18.69 4.67 7.18
C MET A 273 19.56 3.65 7.90
N HIS A 274 20.78 3.46 7.40
CA HIS A 274 21.77 2.65 8.09
C HIS A 274 22.42 3.47 9.20
N SER A 275 22.50 2.88 10.38
CA SER A 275 23.27 3.43 11.48
C SER A 275 24.77 3.24 11.23
N LYS A 276 25.59 4.18 11.72
CA LYS A 276 27.05 4.03 11.75
C LYS A 276 27.53 3.19 12.94
N ILE A 277 26.68 3.02 13.95
CA ILE A 277 27.01 2.44 15.26
C ILE A 277 26.25 1.13 15.49
N SER A 278 25.09 0.97 14.88
CA SER A 278 24.25 -0.22 14.94
C SER A 278 24.29 -1.00 13.63
N GLU A 279 24.30 -2.34 13.72
CA GLU A 279 24.10 -3.22 12.57
C GLU A 279 22.66 -3.16 12.02
N TYR A 280 21.74 -2.61 12.80
CA TYR A 280 20.32 -2.53 12.45
C TYR A 280 19.98 -1.21 11.76
N ALA A 281 19.29 -1.30 10.62
CA ALA A 281 18.82 -0.13 9.90
C ALA A 281 17.50 0.39 10.47
N PHE A 282 17.41 1.70 10.69
CA PHE A 282 16.14 2.37 10.96
C PHE A 282 15.33 2.45 9.69
N ARG A 283 14.07 2.02 9.76
CA ARG A 283 13.16 2.01 8.62
C ARG A 283 11.83 2.63 8.97
N VAL A 284 11.22 3.24 7.97
CA VAL A 284 9.88 3.84 8.03
C VAL A 284 9.06 3.28 6.88
N TRP A 285 7.84 2.88 7.15
CA TRP A 285 6.90 2.26 6.21
C TRP A 285 5.57 3.01 6.21
N LYS A 286 4.88 3.00 5.06
CA LYS A 286 3.42 3.28 5.07
C LYS A 286 2.72 2.14 5.81
N THR A 287 1.50 2.37 6.24
CA THR A 287 0.67 1.36 6.92
C THR A 287 -0.64 1.19 6.18
N ARG A 288 -1.20 -0.03 6.22
CA ARG A 288 -2.54 -0.32 5.68
C ARG A 288 -3.18 -1.47 6.44
N PRO A 289 -4.52 -1.56 6.51
CA PRO A 289 -5.21 -2.67 7.16
C PRO A 289 -4.78 -4.01 6.59
N CYS A 290 -4.65 -5.04 7.43
CA CYS A 290 -4.31 -6.40 7.01
C CYS A 290 -5.39 -7.00 6.10
N TYR A 291 -6.63 -6.91 6.54
CA TYR A 291 -7.79 -7.39 5.80
C TYR A 291 -8.42 -6.22 5.03
N ARG A 292 -8.63 -6.41 3.73
CA ARG A 292 -9.18 -5.40 2.82
C ARG A 292 -10.18 -6.04 1.87
N GLY A 293 -11.26 -5.33 1.61
CA GLY A 293 -12.37 -5.81 0.81
C GLY A 293 -13.68 -5.18 1.26
N ILE A 294 -14.76 -5.51 0.56
CA ILE A 294 -16.05 -4.83 0.75
C ILE A 294 -16.73 -5.10 2.10
N HIS A 295 -16.29 -6.16 2.80
CA HIS A 295 -16.81 -6.56 4.11
C HIS A 295 -15.85 -6.22 5.26
N GLU A 296 -14.67 -5.69 4.94
CA GLU A 296 -13.62 -5.44 5.91
C GLU A 296 -13.78 -4.08 6.58
N LYS A 297 -13.46 -4.03 7.88
CA LYS A 297 -13.79 -2.89 8.75
C LYS A 297 -12.61 -2.00 9.09
N GLY A 298 -11.39 -2.40 8.74
CA GLY A 298 -10.19 -1.65 9.06
C GLY A 298 -10.14 -0.29 8.34
N VAL A 299 -10.02 0.79 9.10
CA VAL A 299 -9.93 2.18 8.64
C VAL A 299 -8.52 2.70 8.88
N SER A 300 -7.85 3.10 7.80
CA SER A 300 -6.50 3.65 7.89
C SER A 300 -6.49 5.05 8.51
N VAL A 301 -5.55 5.30 9.42
CA VAL A 301 -5.41 6.58 10.14
C VAL A 301 -4.48 7.56 9.40
N GLY A 302 -3.76 7.10 8.36
CA GLY A 302 -2.81 7.92 7.60
C GLY A 302 -1.45 8.13 8.28
N THR A 303 -1.18 7.39 9.35
CA THR A 303 0.10 7.42 10.08
C THR A 303 1.13 6.45 9.46
N PHE A 304 2.35 6.46 9.99
CA PHE A 304 3.44 5.59 9.54
C PHE A 304 3.87 4.60 10.62
N PHE A 305 4.57 3.54 10.20
CA PHE A 305 5.26 2.62 11.10
C PHE A 305 6.77 2.85 11.02
N CYS A 306 7.48 2.79 12.16
CA CYS A 306 8.93 2.84 12.14
C CYS A 306 9.56 1.89 13.16
N SER A 307 10.73 1.36 12.83
CA SER A 307 11.46 0.43 13.69
C SER A 307 12.91 0.28 13.26
N CYS A 308 13.78 -0.03 14.21
CA CYS A 308 15.15 -0.49 13.95
C CYS A 308 15.25 -2.01 13.89
N LEU A 309 14.32 -2.74 14.54
CA LEU A 309 14.51 -4.16 14.86
C LEU A 309 13.40 -5.08 14.35
N TRP A 310 12.33 -4.52 13.78
CA TRP A 310 11.16 -5.29 13.40
C TRP A 310 11.48 -6.27 12.27
N THR A 311 11.07 -7.52 12.46
CA THR A 311 11.09 -8.56 11.44
C THR A 311 9.67 -8.95 11.03
N PRO A 312 9.43 -9.31 9.75
CA PRO A 312 8.13 -9.79 9.30
C PRO A 312 7.56 -10.89 10.21
N GLY A 313 6.31 -10.73 10.64
CA GLY A 313 5.61 -11.66 11.53
C GLY A 313 5.65 -11.30 13.03
N GLU A 314 6.43 -10.29 13.45
CA GLU A 314 6.33 -9.73 14.81
C GLU A 314 5.11 -8.78 14.93
N ASP A 315 4.47 -8.78 16.10
CA ASP A 315 3.34 -7.91 16.40
C ASP A 315 3.71 -6.43 16.18
N LEU A 316 2.84 -5.72 15.49
CA LEU A 316 2.97 -4.29 15.33
C LEU A 316 2.46 -3.66 16.61
N ASN A 317 3.31 -2.88 17.28
CA ASN A 317 2.90 -2.11 18.46
C ASN A 317 1.94 -0.95 18.11
N ILE A 318 1.34 -0.96 16.92
CA ILE A 318 0.33 -0.03 16.44
C ILE A 318 -0.80 -0.77 15.72
N SER A 319 -1.99 -0.18 15.72
CA SER A 319 -3.20 -0.71 15.07
C SER A 319 -3.86 0.34 14.19
N CYS A 320 -4.88 -0.07 13.42
CA CYS A 320 -5.77 0.85 12.70
C CYS A 320 -7.11 0.97 13.42
N LEU A 321 -7.96 1.91 12.98
CA LEU A 321 -9.32 2.02 13.51
C LEU A 321 -10.22 0.94 12.93
N LYS A 322 -11.32 0.62 13.60
CA LYS A 322 -12.33 -0.34 13.13
C LYS A 322 -13.68 0.34 12.98
N ASN A 323 -14.27 0.26 11.79
CA ASN A 323 -15.63 0.74 11.57
C ASN A 323 -16.64 -0.28 12.11
N LEU A 324 -17.26 0.05 13.24
CA LEU A 324 -18.31 -0.75 13.87
C LEU A 324 -19.71 -0.18 13.61
N ASN A 325 -19.83 0.90 12.85
CA ASN A 325 -21.12 1.45 12.48
C ASN A 325 -21.80 0.52 11.46
N PRO A 326 -22.98 -0.04 11.78
CA PRO A 326 -23.70 -0.91 10.84
C PRO A 326 -24.32 -0.13 9.68
N SER A 327 -24.43 1.19 9.79
CA SER A 327 -24.98 2.03 8.74
C SER A 327 -23.90 2.45 7.74
N SER A 328 -24.14 2.23 6.44
CA SER A 328 -23.25 2.68 5.36
C SER A 328 -23.42 4.18 5.06
N HIS A 329 -23.69 5.02 6.06
CA HIS A 329 -23.99 6.44 5.88
C HIS A 329 -22.86 7.24 5.21
N SER A 330 -21.60 6.87 5.42
CA SER A 330 -20.49 7.56 4.74
C SER A 330 -20.40 7.24 3.24
N MET A 331 -21.07 6.20 2.76
CA MET A 331 -21.05 5.84 1.34
C MET A 331 -21.94 6.75 0.50
N PRO A 332 -21.56 7.07 -0.75
CA PRO A 332 -22.37 7.89 -1.64
C PRO A 332 -23.68 7.18 -2.01
N ASN A 333 -24.79 7.91 -2.12
CA ASN A 333 -26.01 7.37 -2.72
C ASN A 333 -25.90 7.31 -4.26
N LEU A 334 -26.92 6.77 -4.94
CA LEU A 334 -26.88 6.58 -6.40
C LEU A 334 -26.70 7.91 -7.17
N ASP A 335 -27.37 8.98 -6.76
CA ASP A 335 -27.23 10.30 -7.40
C ASP A 335 -25.80 10.84 -7.25
N GLN A 336 -25.22 10.68 -6.06
CA GLN A 336 -23.83 11.05 -5.78
C GLN A 336 -22.85 10.19 -6.57
N VAL A 337 -23.10 8.89 -6.73
CA VAL A 337 -22.30 8.01 -7.60
C VAL A 337 -22.31 8.50 -9.04
N HIS A 338 -23.47 8.83 -9.61
CA HIS A 338 -23.56 9.39 -10.96
C HIS A 338 -22.80 10.72 -11.09
N ALA A 339 -22.88 11.58 -10.08
CA ALA A 339 -22.12 12.83 -10.06
C ALA A 339 -20.60 12.61 -10.00
N LEU A 340 -20.14 11.64 -9.20
CA LEU A 340 -18.73 11.26 -9.10
C LEU A 340 -18.19 10.70 -10.42
N ILE A 341 -18.93 9.79 -11.07
CA ILE A 341 -18.55 9.24 -12.39
C ILE A 341 -18.48 10.36 -13.43
N LYS A 342 -19.43 11.29 -13.42
CA LYS A 342 -19.42 12.44 -14.34
C LYS A 342 -18.21 13.36 -14.13
N HIS A 343 -17.81 13.56 -12.88
CA HIS A 343 -16.75 14.50 -12.50
C HIS A 343 -15.34 13.92 -12.64
N TYR A 344 -15.16 12.63 -12.32
CA TYR A 344 -13.84 11.99 -12.26
C TYR A 344 -13.61 10.91 -13.32
N GLY A 345 -14.65 10.49 -14.06
CA GLY A 345 -14.55 9.42 -15.05
C GLY A 345 -13.39 9.65 -16.03
N PRO A 346 -12.37 8.76 -16.05
CA PRO A 346 -11.22 8.92 -16.91
C PRO A 346 -11.57 8.84 -18.40
N THR A 347 -10.75 9.50 -19.21
CA THR A 347 -10.68 9.28 -20.66
C THR A 347 -9.56 8.30 -20.95
N ILE A 348 -9.91 7.16 -21.53
CA ILE A 348 -8.95 6.12 -21.94
C ILE A 348 -8.59 6.35 -23.40
N TYR A 349 -7.30 6.55 -23.70
CA TYR A 349 -6.75 6.57 -25.06
C TYR A 349 -6.22 5.20 -25.44
N PHE A 350 -6.61 4.75 -26.63
CA PHE A 350 -6.05 3.54 -27.24
C PHE A 350 -4.90 3.92 -28.16
N HIS A 351 -3.92 3.03 -28.29
CA HIS A 351 -2.79 3.24 -29.18
C HIS A 351 -3.26 3.51 -30.64
N PRO A 352 -2.61 4.40 -31.43
CA PRO A 352 -3.04 4.72 -32.80
C PRO A 352 -3.04 3.53 -33.77
N ASP A 353 -2.17 2.55 -33.50
CA ASP A 353 -2.14 1.27 -34.23
C ASP A 353 -2.97 0.15 -33.57
N GLU A 354 -3.81 0.47 -32.59
CA GLU A 354 -4.70 -0.52 -31.99
C GLU A 354 -5.74 -0.97 -33.02
N ILE A 355 -5.93 -2.29 -33.11
CA ILE A 355 -6.94 -2.89 -33.99
C ILE A 355 -7.98 -3.69 -33.22
N TYR A 356 -7.73 -4.01 -31.95
CA TYR A 356 -8.61 -4.75 -31.04
C TYR A 356 -9.27 -3.78 -30.06
N LEU A 357 -10.22 -2.98 -30.54
CA LEU A 357 -10.89 -1.97 -29.73
C LEU A 357 -11.93 -2.59 -28.81
N PRO A 358 -12.36 -1.89 -27.73
CA PRO A 358 -13.42 -2.39 -26.87
C PRO A 358 -14.79 -2.44 -27.57
N SER A 359 -15.74 -3.11 -26.93
CA SER A 359 -17.16 -3.08 -27.31
C SER A 359 -18.04 -3.26 -26.07
N SER A 360 -19.36 -3.04 -26.19
CA SER A 360 -20.27 -3.58 -25.18
C SER A 360 -20.34 -5.10 -25.25
N VAL A 361 -20.68 -5.73 -24.12
CA VAL A 361 -20.97 -7.15 -24.02
C VAL A 361 -22.17 -7.54 -24.90
N SER A 362 -23.21 -6.70 -24.95
CA SER A 362 -24.38 -6.96 -25.79
C SER A 362 -24.03 -6.98 -27.27
N TRP A 363 -23.21 -6.04 -27.75
CA TRP A 363 -22.72 -6.04 -29.12
C TRP A 363 -21.93 -7.32 -29.44
N PHE A 364 -21.07 -7.75 -28.53
CA PHE A 364 -20.28 -8.97 -28.70
C PHE A 364 -21.17 -10.23 -28.85
N PHE A 365 -22.20 -10.36 -28.02
CA PHE A 365 -23.16 -11.47 -28.11
C PHE A 365 -24.02 -11.40 -29.37
N GLU A 366 -24.54 -10.22 -29.72
CA GLU A 366 -25.35 -9.99 -30.93
C GLU A 366 -24.57 -10.34 -32.20
N ASN A 367 -23.27 -10.05 -32.24
CA ASN A 367 -22.42 -10.24 -33.41
C ASN A 367 -21.83 -11.66 -33.54
N GLY A 368 -22.26 -12.61 -32.70
CA GLY A 368 -22.06 -14.03 -32.97
C GLY A 368 -21.21 -14.80 -31.96
N ALA A 369 -20.96 -14.28 -30.76
CA ALA A 369 -20.32 -15.06 -29.70
C ALA A 369 -21.11 -16.36 -29.40
N LEU A 370 -20.37 -17.44 -29.19
CA LEU A 370 -20.93 -18.78 -29.00
C LEU A 370 -20.53 -19.33 -27.63
N LEU A 371 -21.49 -19.93 -26.93
CA LEU A 371 -21.27 -20.74 -25.74
C LEU A 371 -20.99 -22.18 -26.14
N TYR A 372 -19.82 -22.68 -25.75
CA TYR A 372 -19.43 -24.07 -25.93
C TYR A 372 -19.60 -24.83 -24.61
N LYS A 373 -19.87 -26.13 -24.75
CA LYS A 373 -19.94 -27.08 -23.64
C LYS A 373 -18.98 -28.24 -23.89
N ARG A 374 -18.32 -28.71 -22.85
CA ARG A 374 -17.41 -29.87 -22.89
C ARG A 374 -18.12 -31.09 -23.48
N GLY A 375 -17.50 -31.72 -24.47
CA GLY A 375 -18.05 -32.88 -25.18
C GLY A 375 -18.98 -32.53 -26.36
N GLU A 376 -19.37 -31.27 -26.53
CA GLU A 376 -20.15 -30.81 -27.68
C GLU A 376 -19.25 -30.16 -28.73
N SER A 377 -19.49 -30.47 -30.01
CA SER A 377 -18.69 -29.97 -31.14
C SER A 377 -19.19 -28.64 -31.73
N LYS A 378 -20.40 -28.21 -31.34
CA LYS A 378 -21.04 -26.99 -31.85
C LYS A 378 -21.34 -26.05 -30.69
N GLY A 379 -20.96 -24.77 -30.84
CA GLY A 379 -21.34 -23.72 -29.91
C GLY A 379 -22.79 -23.27 -30.12
N GLN A 380 -23.46 -22.89 -29.04
CA GLN A 380 -24.80 -22.31 -29.04
C GLN A 380 -24.68 -20.78 -29.04
N ARG A 381 -25.55 -20.08 -29.78
CA ARG A 381 -25.52 -18.61 -29.78
C ARG A 381 -25.83 -18.07 -28.39
N VAL A 382 -25.07 -17.08 -27.94
CA VAL A 382 -25.35 -16.37 -26.69
C VAL A 382 -26.42 -15.31 -26.93
N ASP A 383 -27.42 -15.22 -26.05
CA ASP A 383 -28.44 -14.18 -26.11
C ASP A 383 -27.81 -12.80 -25.87
N PRO A 384 -28.33 -11.70 -26.43
CA PRO A 384 -27.76 -10.36 -26.25
C PRO A 384 -27.58 -9.92 -24.79
N SER A 385 -28.43 -10.40 -23.89
CA SER A 385 -28.36 -10.13 -22.45
C SER A 385 -27.48 -11.13 -21.68
N GLY A 386 -27.06 -12.22 -22.32
CA GLY A 386 -26.44 -13.38 -21.68
C GLY A 386 -27.43 -14.26 -20.89
N SER A 387 -28.74 -14.18 -21.15
CA SER A 387 -29.77 -14.91 -20.39
C SER A 387 -29.63 -16.43 -20.42
N ASN A 388 -29.07 -16.98 -21.49
CA ASN A 388 -28.83 -18.41 -21.66
C ASN A 388 -27.46 -18.88 -21.15
N LEU A 389 -26.66 -18.01 -20.52
CA LEU A 389 -25.40 -18.40 -19.88
C LEU A 389 -25.67 -19.12 -18.54
N PRO A 390 -24.89 -20.17 -18.20
CA PRO A 390 -24.94 -20.80 -16.89
C PRO A 390 -24.61 -19.80 -15.77
N LYS A 391 -25.52 -19.66 -14.80
CA LYS A 391 -25.40 -18.70 -13.67
C LYS A 391 -24.70 -19.32 -12.46
N GLY A 392 -23.86 -18.53 -11.78
CA GLY A 392 -23.17 -18.90 -10.54
C GLY A 392 -22.13 -20.01 -10.71
N GLY A 393 -21.74 -20.68 -9.62
CA GLY A 393 -20.76 -21.78 -9.65
C GLY A 393 -19.31 -21.31 -9.70
N ILE A 394 -18.43 -22.16 -10.21
CA ILE A 394 -16.99 -21.91 -10.34
C ILE A 394 -16.53 -22.19 -11.77
N ASN A 395 -15.31 -21.79 -12.09
CA ASN A 395 -14.65 -22.17 -13.32
C ASN A 395 -14.22 -23.66 -13.30
N ASP A 396 -15.17 -24.54 -13.62
CA ASP A 396 -15.01 -26.01 -13.73
C ASP A 396 -14.53 -26.47 -15.12
N GLY A 397 -14.45 -25.52 -16.07
CA GLY A 397 -14.12 -25.76 -17.48
C GLY A 397 -15.19 -26.53 -18.26
N GLU A 398 -16.41 -26.68 -17.72
CA GLU A 398 -17.52 -27.33 -18.43
C GLU A 398 -18.04 -26.46 -19.58
N TYR A 399 -17.93 -25.13 -19.43
CA TYR A 399 -18.37 -24.14 -20.41
C TYR A 399 -17.28 -23.11 -20.71
N TRP A 400 -17.26 -22.59 -21.94
CA TRP A 400 -16.47 -21.43 -22.33
C TRP A 400 -17.16 -20.68 -23.47
N ILE A 401 -16.88 -19.38 -23.60
CA ILE A 401 -17.29 -18.58 -24.76
C ILE A 401 -16.16 -18.62 -25.81
N ASP A 402 -16.52 -18.67 -27.09
CA ASP A 402 -15.56 -18.54 -28.20
C ASP A 402 -16.22 -17.88 -29.41
N LEU A 403 -15.41 -17.50 -30.39
CA LEU A 403 -15.84 -16.87 -31.62
C LEU A 403 -16.34 -17.89 -32.66
N PRO A 404 -17.21 -17.48 -33.59
CA PRO A 404 -17.57 -18.31 -34.74
C PRO A 404 -16.36 -18.50 -35.66
N LYS A 405 -16.16 -19.72 -36.18
CA LYS A 405 -15.03 -20.07 -37.06
C LYS A 405 -15.33 -19.75 -38.54
N ASP A 406 -15.80 -18.54 -38.80
CA ASP A 406 -16.17 -18.06 -40.13
C ASP A 406 -15.59 -16.66 -40.43
N SER A 407 -16.04 -16.02 -41.50
CA SER A 407 -15.55 -14.70 -41.90
C SER A 407 -15.86 -13.59 -40.90
N THR A 408 -16.79 -13.79 -39.97
CA THR A 408 -17.18 -12.80 -38.95
C THR A 408 -16.19 -12.72 -37.79
N GLU A 409 -15.41 -13.78 -37.53
CA GLU A 409 -14.40 -13.85 -36.46
C GLU A 409 -13.50 -12.61 -36.44
N LYS A 410 -12.94 -12.26 -37.60
CA LYS A 410 -12.02 -11.13 -37.76
C LYS A 410 -12.68 -9.78 -37.48
N LYS A 411 -13.99 -9.66 -37.72
CA LYS A 411 -14.75 -8.44 -37.43
C LYS A 411 -15.02 -8.33 -35.94
N ILE A 412 -15.40 -9.44 -35.29
CA ILE A 412 -15.70 -9.47 -33.86
C ILE A 412 -14.43 -9.15 -33.05
N LYS A 413 -13.27 -9.73 -33.43
CA LYS A 413 -11.99 -9.45 -32.75
C LYS A 413 -11.63 -7.98 -32.72
N LYS A 414 -11.97 -7.21 -33.76
CA LYS A 414 -11.67 -5.77 -33.82
C LYS A 414 -12.47 -4.93 -32.82
N GLY A 415 -13.55 -5.50 -32.29
CA GLY A 415 -14.52 -4.79 -31.47
C GLY A 415 -15.26 -3.68 -32.20
N ASN A 416 -15.89 -2.81 -31.42
CA ASN A 416 -16.70 -1.71 -31.91
C ASN A 416 -16.74 -0.62 -30.85
N LEU A 417 -15.84 0.35 -30.99
CA LEU A 417 -15.67 1.45 -30.05
C LEU A 417 -16.95 2.28 -29.87
N GLU A 418 -17.76 2.44 -30.92
CA GLU A 418 -19.04 3.17 -30.84
C GLU A 418 -20.04 2.50 -29.90
N SER A 419 -20.04 1.16 -29.83
CA SER A 419 -20.86 0.39 -28.90
C SER A 419 -20.24 0.24 -27.51
N ALA A 420 -18.99 0.66 -27.32
CA ALA A 420 -18.25 0.42 -26.09
C ALA A 420 -18.94 1.10 -24.91
N LYS A 421 -19.04 0.36 -23.81
CA LYS A 421 -19.69 0.78 -22.57
C LYS A 421 -18.81 0.37 -21.41
N VAL A 422 -18.74 1.22 -20.39
CA VAL A 422 -18.04 0.91 -19.14
C VAL A 422 -18.99 0.27 -18.13
N TYR A 423 -18.57 -0.82 -17.50
CA TYR A 423 -19.36 -1.52 -16.50
C TYR A 423 -18.83 -1.22 -15.10
N VAL A 424 -19.66 -0.60 -14.26
CA VAL A 424 -19.21 0.05 -13.03
C VAL A 424 -19.61 -0.77 -11.80
N HIS A 425 -18.63 -1.06 -10.94
CA HIS A 425 -18.83 -1.65 -9.62
C HIS A 425 -18.41 -0.64 -8.54
N ILE A 426 -19.33 -0.31 -7.63
CA ILE A 426 -19.07 0.61 -6.52
C ILE A 426 -18.86 -0.18 -5.24
N LYS A 427 -17.69 -0.03 -4.62
CA LYS A 427 -17.26 -0.79 -3.45
C LYS A 427 -16.91 0.12 -2.28
N PRO A 428 -17.29 -0.22 -1.04
CA PRO A 428 -16.64 0.38 0.13
C PRO A 428 -15.18 -0.05 0.19
N ALA A 429 -14.30 0.88 0.55
CA ALA A 429 -12.87 0.66 0.72
C ALA A 429 -12.39 1.19 2.07
N LEU A 430 -11.37 0.56 2.64
CA LEU A 430 -10.75 0.94 3.90
C LEU A 430 -11.77 1.17 5.04
N GLY A 431 -12.66 0.19 5.24
CA GLY A 431 -13.70 0.28 6.27
C GLY A 431 -14.80 1.31 5.98
N GLY A 432 -14.98 1.70 4.71
CA GLY A 432 -15.99 2.67 4.28
C GLY A 432 -15.59 4.14 4.48
N SER A 433 -14.31 4.40 4.74
CA SER A 433 -13.75 5.76 4.69
C SER A 433 -13.43 6.21 3.26
N PHE A 434 -13.36 5.26 2.33
CA PHE A 434 -13.25 5.51 0.90
C PHE A 434 -14.30 4.72 0.12
N THR A 435 -14.59 5.18 -1.09
CA THR A 435 -15.38 4.47 -2.09
C THR A 435 -14.50 4.19 -3.31
N ASP A 436 -14.40 2.93 -3.71
CA ASP A 436 -13.79 2.56 -4.98
C ASP A 436 -14.86 2.46 -6.08
N ILE A 437 -14.68 3.22 -7.15
CA ILE A 437 -15.49 3.16 -8.37
C ILE A 437 -14.67 2.40 -9.41
N VAL A 438 -14.92 1.11 -9.55
CA VAL A 438 -14.22 0.22 -10.47
C VAL A 438 -14.92 0.25 -11.82
N MET A 439 -14.18 0.58 -12.87
CA MET A 439 -14.66 0.78 -14.23
C MET A 439 -14.09 -0.31 -15.15
N TRP A 440 -14.89 -1.33 -15.39
CA TRP A 440 -14.53 -2.46 -16.25
C TRP A 440 -14.77 -2.14 -17.72
N ILE A 441 -13.80 -2.50 -18.55
CA ILE A 441 -13.81 -2.33 -20.00
C ILE A 441 -13.68 -3.71 -20.62
N PHE A 442 -14.62 -4.04 -21.51
CA PHE A 442 -14.62 -5.30 -22.22
C PHE A 442 -14.00 -5.16 -23.61
N TYR A 443 -13.07 -6.06 -23.93
CA TYR A 443 -12.54 -6.21 -25.27
C TYR A 443 -12.93 -7.60 -25.81
N PRO A 444 -13.51 -7.70 -27.01
CA PRO A 444 -13.80 -8.99 -27.62
C PRO A 444 -12.56 -9.88 -27.83
N PHE A 445 -11.38 -9.28 -27.92
CA PHE A 445 -10.13 -9.99 -28.15
C PHE A 445 -8.94 -9.22 -27.58
N ASN A 446 -8.05 -9.93 -26.92
CA ASN A 446 -6.71 -9.46 -26.56
C ASN A 446 -5.71 -9.93 -27.62
N GLY A 447 -4.88 -9.03 -28.12
CA GLY A 447 -3.91 -9.31 -29.18
C GLY A 447 -2.62 -9.99 -28.67
N PRO A 448 -1.70 -10.37 -29.58
CA PRO A 448 -0.47 -11.02 -29.18
C PRO A 448 0.52 -10.05 -28.52
N GLY A 449 1.24 -10.55 -27.52
CA GLY A 449 2.24 -9.80 -26.78
C GLY A 449 3.52 -9.48 -27.57
N CYS A 450 4.30 -8.54 -27.05
CA CYS A 450 5.63 -8.21 -27.59
C CYS A 450 6.68 -8.43 -26.50
N LEU A 451 7.73 -9.21 -26.79
CA LEU A 451 8.85 -9.43 -25.88
C LEU A 451 9.99 -8.47 -26.24
N LYS A 452 10.52 -7.74 -25.27
CA LYS A 452 11.72 -6.92 -25.43
C LYS A 452 12.90 -7.57 -24.75
N ILE A 453 14.04 -7.62 -25.44
CA ILE A 453 15.31 -8.15 -24.94
C ILE A 453 16.43 -7.21 -25.38
N GLY A 454 17.02 -6.51 -24.42
CA GLY A 454 18.05 -5.50 -24.71
C GLY A 454 17.46 -4.35 -25.52
N LEU A 455 17.89 -4.24 -26.79
CA LEU A 455 17.40 -3.24 -27.75
C LEU A 455 16.45 -3.86 -28.80
N MET A 456 16.25 -5.18 -28.78
CA MET A 456 15.46 -5.90 -29.78
C MET A 456 14.04 -6.13 -29.28
N ASN A 457 13.08 -6.04 -30.21
CA ASN A 457 11.67 -6.35 -29.96
C ASN A 457 11.28 -7.58 -30.79
N TYR A 458 10.61 -8.53 -30.13
CA TYR A 458 10.16 -9.78 -30.71
C TYR A 458 8.64 -9.85 -30.59
N GLN A 459 7.96 -9.64 -31.72
CA GLN A 459 6.51 -9.79 -31.77
C GLN A 459 6.17 -11.28 -31.63
N LEU A 460 5.34 -11.62 -30.66
CA LEU A 460 4.82 -12.97 -30.52
C LEU A 460 3.64 -13.13 -31.48
N SER A 461 3.39 -14.36 -31.91
CA SER A 461 2.36 -14.70 -32.89
C SER A 461 1.07 -15.17 -32.22
N ARG A 462 1.17 -15.96 -31.14
CA ARG A 462 0.00 -16.51 -30.42
C ARG A 462 0.03 -16.28 -28.91
N VAL A 463 1.20 -15.97 -28.37
CA VAL A 463 1.37 -15.84 -26.93
C VAL A 463 0.71 -14.55 -26.43
N GLY A 464 -0.18 -14.70 -25.44
CA GLY A 464 -0.91 -13.61 -24.80
C GLY A 464 -2.21 -13.22 -25.50
N GLN A 465 -2.49 -13.72 -26.70
CA GLN A 465 -3.77 -13.41 -27.36
C GLN A 465 -4.89 -14.30 -26.80
N HIS A 466 -6.11 -13.78 -26.63
CA HIS A 466 -7.25 -14.59 -26.22
C HIS A 466 -8.59 -13.93 -26.55
N VAL A 467 -9.64 -14.74 -26.65
CA VAL A 467 -11.02 -14.27 -26.84
C VAL A 467 -11.57 -13.79 -25.50
N GLY A 468 -12.23 -12.64 -25.54
CA GLY A 468 -12.75 -11.96 -24.36
C GLY A 468 -11.62 -11.44 -23.47
N ASP A 469 -11.72 -10.19 -23.07
CA ASP A 469 -10.77 -9.60 -22.15
C ASP A 469 -11.42 -8.52 -21.30
N TRP A 470 -10.99 -8.46 -20.04
CA TRP A 470 -11.57 -7.61 -19.00
C TRP A 470 -10.46 -6.87 -18.28
N GLU A 471 -10.30 -5.61 -18.65
CA GLU A 471 -9.40 -4.68 -17.96
C GLU A 471 -10.22 -3.68 -17.14
N HIS A 472 -9.59 -3.04 -16.15
CA HIS A 472 -10.28 -2.02 -15.38
C HIS A 472 -9.36 -0.92 -14.87
N VAL A 473 -9.98 0.23 -14.62
CA VAL A 473 -9.40 1.29 -13.79
C VAL A 473 -10.28 1.45 -12.56
N ALA A 474 -9.72 1.83 -11.42
CA ALA A 474 -10.51 2.09 -10.22
C ALA A 474 -10.21 3.48 -9.64
N LEU A 475 -11.23 4.29 -9.43
CA LEU A 475 -11.12 5.57 -8.73
C LEU A 475 -11.33 5.32 -7.24
N ARG A 476 -10.38 5.74 -6.40
CA ARG A 476 -10.57 5.75 -4.94
C ARG A 476 -10.95 7.14 -4.49
N ILE A 477 -12.14 7.30 -3.93
CA ILE A 477 -12.74 8.58 -3.53
C ILE A 477 -12.81 8.67 -2.01
N SER A 478 -12.35 9.77 -1.40
CA SER A 478 -12.52 10.01 0.04
C SER A 478 -14.00 10.22 0.37
N ASN A 479 -14.54 9.44 1.32
CA ASN A 479 -15.92 9.63 1.77
C ASN A 479 -16.09 10.84 2.69
N PHE A 480 -14.99 11.46 3.14
CA PHE A 480 -15.03 12.70 3.93
C PHE A 480 -15.30 13.93 3.07
N THR A 481 -14.75 13.98 1.86
CA THR A 481 -14.76 15.18 0.99
C THR A 481 -15.33 14.95 -0.40
N GLY A 482 -15.40 13.69 -0.84
CA GLY A 482 -15.65 13.31 -2.23
C GLY A 482 -14.45 13.53 -3.15
N GLU A 483 -13.26 13.81 -2.62
CA GLU A 483 -12.06 14.02 -3.43
C GLU A 483 -11.49 12.72 -4.01
N LEU A 484 -11.03 12.75 -5.26
CA LEU A 484 -10.23 11.67 -5.86
C LEU A 484 -8.89 11.52 -5.14
N TRP A 485 -8.66 10.38 -4.50
CA TRP A 485 -7.47 10.09 -3.72
C TRP A 485 -6.38 9.38 -4.52
N SER A 486 -6.77 8.42 -5.35
CA SER A 486 -5.85 7.67 -6.22
C SER A 486 -6.61 6.99 -7.37
N LEU A 487 -5.89 6.70 -8.45
CA LEU A 487 -6.39 5.93 -9.58
C LEU A 487 -5.61 4.62 -9.68
N TYR A 488 -6.31 3.49 -9.64
CA TYR A 488 -5.72 2.19 -9.94
C TYR A 488 -5.74 1.94 -11.45
N LEU A 489 -4.61 1.47 -11.96
CA LEU A 489 -4.43 1.12 -13.36
C LEU A 489 -4.11 -0.37 -13.47
N SER A 490 -5.04 -1.16 -14.01
CA SER A 490 -4.82 -2.60 -14.21
C SER A 490 -3.70 -2.86 -15.20
N GLN A 491 -2.87 -3.85 -14.90
CA GLN A 491 -1.80 -4.36 -15.73
C GLN A 491 -1.79 -5.90 -15.62
N HIS A 492 -0.95 -6.56 -16.41
CA HIS A 492 -0.87 -8.03 -16.40
C HIS A 492 -0.74 -8.58 -14.97
N SER A 493 -1.77 -9.32 -14.53
CA SER A 493 -1.89 -10.00 -13.23
C SER A 493 -1.80 -9.15 -11.95
N GLY A 494 -1.97 -7.82 -12.09
CA GLY A 494 -1.89 -6.84 -11.00
C GLY A 494 -2.16 -5.42 -11.51
N GLY A 495 -1.46 -4.44 -10.95
CA GLY A 495 -1.62 -3.04 -11.36
C GLY A 495 -0.95 -2.09 -10.37
N VAL A 496 -1.26 -0.81 -10.48
CA VAL A 496 -0.64 0.20 -9.63
C VAL A 496 -1.63 1.29 -9.24
N TRP A 497 -1.66 1.64 -7.96
CA TRP A 497 -2.31 2.86 -7.48
C TRP A 497 -1.41 4.06 -7.75
N VAL A 498 -1.94 5.03 -8.49
CA VAL A 498 -1.25 6.27 -8.85
C VAL A 498 -1.91 7.44 -8.12
N GLU A 499 -1.09 8.24 -7.45
CA GLU A 499 -1.52 9.47 -6.78
C GLU A 499 -1.85 10.56 -7.83
N PRO A 500 -2.87 11.42 -7.60
CA PRO A 500 -3.30 12.43 -8.57
C PRO A 500 -2.22 13.40 -9.05
N SER A 501 -1.17 13.64 -8.25
CA SER A 501 -0.03 14.47 -8.67
C SER A 501 0.80 13.88 -9.79
N ASN A 502 0.64 12.58 -10.06
CA ASN A 502 1.33 11.85 -11.13
C ASN A 502 0.37 11.47 -12.27
N LEU A 503 -0.83 12.06 -12.31
CA LEU A 503 -1.82 11.86 -13.36
C LEU A 503 -1.89 13.07 -14.27
N GLU A 504 -2.17 12.82 -15.54
CA GLU A 504 -2.54 13.86 -16.49
C GLU A 504 -4.05 14.07 -16.48
N PHE A 505 -4.50 15.29 -16.76
CA PHE A 505 -5.91 15.69 -16.76
C PHE A 505 -6.25 16.38 -18.08
N ILE A 506 -7.43 16.09 -18.63
CA ILE A 506 -7.88 16.66 -19.91
C ILE A 506 -8.83 17.85 -19.70
N GLU A 507 -9.86 17.66 -18.89
CA GLU A 507 -10.90 18.65 -18.62
C GLU A 507 -11.34 18.51 -17.15
N GLY A 508 -11.29 19.61 -16.41
CA GLY A 508 -11.60 19.60 -15.00
C GLY A 508 -10.75 18.59 -14.24
N ASN A 509 -11.41 17.69 -13.50
CA ASN A 509 -10.75 16.62 -12.74
C ASN A 509 -10.80 15.24 -13.44
N LYS A 510 -11.11 15.20 -14.74
CA LYS A 510 -11.07 13.96 -15.52
C LYS A 510 -9.64 13.60 -15.88
N THR A 511 -9.20 12.46 -15.41
CA THR A 511 -7.84 11.95 -15.64
C THR A 511 -7.71 11.32 -17.02
N ILE A 512 -6.49 11.30 -17.54
CA ILE A 512 -6.13 10.60 -18.77
C ILE A 512 -5.54 9.24 -18.41
N VAL A 513 -5.94 8.20 -19.13
CA VAL A 513 -5.38 6.84 -19.06
C VAL A 513 -4.96 6.40 -20.45
N TYR A 514 -3.83 5.71 -20.55
CA TYR A 514 -3.34 5.16 -21.82
C TYR A 514 -3.37 3.64 -21.77
N ALA A 515 -4.19 3.03 -22.63
CA ALA A 515 -4.22 1.58 -22.81
C ALA A 515 -3.09 1.15 -23.77
N SER A 516 -2.35 0.11 -23.40
CA SER A 516 -1.29 -0.41 -24.24
C SER A 516 -1.84 -1.16 -25.45
N ARG A 517 -1.06 -1.11 -26.54
CA ARG A 517 -1.38 -1.82 -27.77
C ARG A 517 -1.48 -3.33 -27.54
N ASN A 518 -2.49 -3.97 -28.13
CA ASN A 518 -2.86 -5.38 -28.09
C ASN A 518 -3.26 -5.92 -26.72
N GLY A 519 -2.52 -5.55 -25.66
CA GLY A 519 -2.63 -6.10 -24.32
C GLY A 519 -3.44 -5.26 -23.33
N HIS A 520 -3.88 -4.07 -23.73
CA HIS A 520 -4.79 -3.16 -23.02
C HIS A 520 -4.46 -2.77 -21.57
N ALA A 521 -3.27 -3.11 -21.08
CA ALA A 521 -2.78 -2.68 -19.77
C ALA A 521 -2.75 -1.14 -19.68
N ASN A 522 -3.16 -0.62 -18.53
CA ASN A 522 -3.42 0.80 -18.33
C ASN A 522 -2.22 1.51 -17.69
N TYR A 523 -1.94 2.72 -18.19
CA TYR A 523 -0.79 3.52 -17.78
C TYR A 523 -1.13 5.01 -17.63
N PRO A 524 -0.45 5.74 -16.72
CA PRO A 524 -0.72 7.15 -16.47
C PRO A 524 -0.07 8.07 -17.51
N CYS A 525 0.85 7.55 -18.32
CA CYS A 525 1.58 8.29 -19.34
C CYS A 525 1.83 7.42 -20.58
N PRO A 526 2.01 8.03 -21.77
CA PRO A 526 2.37 7.31 -22.98
C PRO A 526 3.84 6.89 -22.95
N GLY A 527 4.18 5.85 -23.70
CA GLY A 527 5.56 5.39 -23.89
C GLY A 527 5.70 3.88 -24.03
N ASP A 528 6.95 3.44 -24.08
CA ASP A 528 7.33 2.02 -24.04
C ASP A 528 7.58 1.59 -22.60
N LEU A 529 6.60 0.88 -22.03
CA LEU A 529 6.65 0.38 -20.66
C LEU A 529 7.05 -1.10 -20.68
N LEU A 530 8.04 -1.44 -19.86
CA LEU A 530 8.58 -2.79 -19.80
C LEU A 530 8.15 -3.47 -18.49
N GLN A 531 7.38 -4.54 -18.60
CA GLN A 531 7.05 -5.41 -17.48
C GLN A 531 8.02 -6.60 -17.43
N GLY A 532 8.98 -6.52 -16.52
CA GLY A 532 10.08 -7.48 -16.39
C GLY A 532 11.30 -6.85 -15.71
N SER A 533 12.50 -7.27 -16.09
CA SER A 533 13.72 -6.68 -15.55
C SER A 533 14.11 -5.44 -16.35
N ALA A 534 13.85 -4.26 -15.77
CA ALA A 534 14.29 -2.98 -16.32
C ALA A 534 15.82 -2.92 -16.48
N ASN A 535 16.56 -3.42 -15.48
CA ASN A 535 18.03 -3.46 -15.48
C ASN A 535 18.59 -4.28 -16.65
N LEU A 536 17.96 -5.41 -16.96
CA LEU A 536 18.37 -6.28 -18.06
C LEU A 536 17.70 -5.91 -19.38
N ARG A 537 16.72 -4.98 -19.35
CA ARG A 537 15.84 -4.63 -20.48
C ARG A 537 15.18 -5.87 -21.10
N ILE A 538 14.75 -6.80 -20.24
CA ILE A 538 14.06 -8.03 -20.64
C ILE A 538 12.67 -8.06 -20.01
N GLY A 539 11.63 -8.20 -20.82
CA GLY A 539 10.26 -8.26 -20.34
C GLY A 539 9.22 -8.09 -21.43
N VAL A 540 7.95 -8.11 -21.04
CA VAL A 540 6.83 -7.78 -21.94
C VAL A 540 6.82 -6.28 -22.18
N ARG A 541 6.83 -5.90 -23.45
CA ARG A 541 6.76 -4.50 -23.89
C ARG A 541 5.31 -4.13 -24.10
N ASN A 542 4.86 -3.18 -23.32
CA ASN A 542 3.57 -2.52 -23.45
C ASN A 542 3.81 -1.12 -24.02
N THR A 543 3.37 -0.87 -25.25
CA THR A 543 3.49 0.46 -25.87
C THR A 543 2.14 1.15 -25.79
N ALA A 544 2.10 2.30 -25.13
CA ALA A 544 0.92 3.14 -25.00
C ALA A 544 1.20 4.50 -25.66
N ALA A 545 0.21 5.09 -26.34
CA ALA A 545 0.39 6.35 -27.03
C ALA A 545 -0.94 7.09 -27.18
N PHE A 546 -0.86 8.40 -27.36
CA PHE A 546 -2.03 9.22 -27.66
C PHE A 546 -2.57 8.92 -29.06
N SER A 547 -3.90 8.95 -29.22
CA SER A 547 -4.57 8.83 -30.51
C SER A 547 -5.94 9.50 -30.52
N ASN A 548 -6.65 9.41 -31.64
CA ASN A 548 -8.06 9.83 -31.74
C ASN A 548 -9.04 8.72 -31.30
N TYR A 549 -8.56 7.51 -31.01
CA TYR A 549 -9.36 6.45 -30.43
C TYR A 549 -9.40 6.64 -28.91
N LEU A 550 -10.56 7.05 -28.41
CA LEU A 550 -10.76 7.29 -26.99
C LEU A 550 -12.11 6.75 -26.52
N LEU A 551 -12.17 6.42 -25.23
CA LEU A 551 -13.38 6.08 -24.50
C LEU A 551 -13.49 7.01 -23.29
N ASP A 552 -14.52 7.86 -23.26
CA ASP A 552 -14.86 8.66 -22.08
C ASP A 552 -15.77 7.84 -21.17
N SER A 553 -15.21 7.33 -20.07
CA SER A 553 -15.92 6.45 -19.13
C SER A 553 -17.09 7.12 -18.40
N SER A 554 -17.20 8.45 -18.49
CA SER A 554 -18.29 9.21 -17.86
C SER A 554 -19.54 9.34 -18.74
N LYS A 555 -19.49 8.91 -20.01
CA LYS A 555 -20.60 9.09 -20.97
C LYS A 555 -21.49 7.85 -21.04
N GLU A 556 -20.93 6.73 -21.48
CA GLU A 556 -21.65 5.48 -21.72
C GLU A 556 -21.21 4.44 -20.68
N TYR A 557 -21.99 4.29 -19.61
CA TYR A 557 -21.72 3.33 -18.56
C TYR A 557 -22.99 2.68 -18.00
N GLU A 558 -22.80 1.57 -17.31
CA GLU A 558 -23.84 0.84 -16.61
C GLU A 558 -23.32 0.42 -15.24
N ILE A 559 -24.00 0.86 -14.18
CA ILE A 559 -23.69 0.41 -12.82
C ILE A 559 -24.23 -1.00 -12.68
N ILE A 560 -23.34 -1.96 -12.48
CA ILE A 560 -23.66 -3.40 -12.46
C ILE A 560 -23.61 -4.01 -11.06
N ALA A 561 -22.99 -3.33 -10.10
CA ALA A 561 -22.98 -3.72 -8.69
C ALA A 561 -22.71 -2.52 -7.76
N ALA A 562 -23.40 -2.50 -6.63
CA ALA A 562 -23.17 -1.60 -5.49
C ALA A 562 -23.83 -2.20 -4.24
N GLU A 563 -23.22 -3.23 -3.67
CA GLU A 563 -23.84 -4.09 -2.65
C GLU A 563 -24.33 -3.31 -1.42
N TYR A 564 -23.66 -2.22 -1.06
CA TYR A 564 -24.02 -1.39 0.10
C TYR A 564 -25.33 -0.60 -0.06
N LEU A 565 -25.84 -0.44 -1.29
CA LEU A 565 -27.12 0.22 -1.54
C LEU A 565 -28.32 -0.69 -1.20
N GLY A 566 -28.09 -1.99 -1.04
CA GLY A 566 -29.12 -2.99 -0.74
C GLY A 566 -29.65 -3.70 -1.99
N ASP A 567 -30.32 -4.83 -1.74
CA ASP A 567 -30.81 -5.71 -2.80
C ASP A 567 -31.87 -5.03 -3.68
N GLY A 568 -31.75 -5.20 -5.00
CA GLY A 568 -32.71 -4.71 -5.98
C GLY A 568 -32.55 -3.24 -6.38
N VAL A 569 -31.61 -2.49 -5.78
CA VAL A 569 -31.32 -1.11 -6.20
C VAL A 569 -30.56 -1.08 -7.53
N ILE A 570 -29.59 -1.98 -7.69
CA ILE A 570 -28.85 -2.16 -8.95
C ILE A 570 -29.35 -3.41 -9.67
N ASN A 571 -29.65 -3.26 -10.96
CA ASN A 571 -30.01 -4.37 -11.82
C ASN A 571 -28.75 -5.06 -12.33
N GLU A 572 -28.37 -6.16 -11.68
CA GLU A 572 -27.23 -6.97 -12.11
C GLU A 572 -27.52 -7.64 -13.48
N PRO A 573 -26.65 -7.46 -14.50
CA PRO A 573 -26.86 -8.08 -15.80
C PRO A 573 -26.61 -9.60 -15.76
N CYS A 574 -27.35 -10.36 -16.58
CA CYS A 574 -27.33 -11.83 -16.54
C CYS A 574 -25.94 -12.43 -16.78
N TRP A 575 -25.14 -11.81 -17.66
CA TRP A 575 -23.79 -12.27 -17.97
C TRP A 575 -22.80 -12.11 -16.81
N LEU A 576 -23.06 -11.24 -15.82
CA LEU A 576 -22.15 -11.04 -14.69
C LEU A 576 -22.07 -12.28 -13.79
N GLN A 577 -23.12 -13.11 -13.84
CA GLN A 577 -23.20 -14.38 -13.12
C GLN A 577 -22.51 -15.54 -13.85
N TYR A 578 -21.89 -15.30 -15.00
CA TYR A 578 -21.18 -16.34 -15.75
C TYR A 578 -19.74 -16.52 -15.23
N MET A 579 -19.55 -17.49 -14.32
CA MET A 579 -18.29 -17.77 -13.62
C MET A 579 -17.33 -18.71 -14.37
N ARG A 580 -17.38 -18.73 -15.71
CA ARG A 580 -16.50 -19.56 -16.55
C ARG A 580 -15.72 -18.69 -17.54
N LYS A 581 -14.90 -19.31 -18.38
CA LYS A 581 -14.02 -18.59 -19.30
C LYS A 581 -14.80 -17.90 -20.43
N TRP A 582 -14.41 -16.66 -20.71
CA TRP A 582 -14.88 -15.83 -21.81
C TRP A 582 -14.14 -16.08 -23.12
N GLY A 583 -13.13 -16.96 -23.09
CA GLY A 583 -12.41 -17.48 -24.24
C GLY A 583 -12.04 -18.95 -24.06
N PRO A 584 -11.63 -19.65 -25.12
CA PRO A 584 -11.13 -21.01 -25.02
C PRO A 584 -9.78 -21.05 -24.30
N THR A 585 -9.41 -22.24 -23.82
CA THR A 585 -8.03 -22.53 -23.38
C THR A 585 -7.35 -23.36 -24.46
N THR A 586 -6.35 -22.80 -25.14
CA THR A 586 -5.48 -23.53 -26.04
C THR A 586 -4.06 -23.57 -25.49
N VAL A 587 -3.56 -24.79 -25.27
CA VAL A 587 -2.17 -25.01 -24.86
C VAL A 587 -1.33 -25.02 -26.14
N HIS A 588 -0.80 -23.86 -26.53
CA HIS A 588 0.31 -23.81 -27.49
C HIS A 588 1.61 -24.07 -26.76
N ASP A 589 2.62 -24.61 -27.45
CA ASP A 589 3.99 -24.64 -26.92
C ASP A 589 4.61 -23.23 -27.01
N SER A 590 4.11 -22.33 -26.16
CA SER A 590 4.59 -20.96 -26.02
C SER A 590 6.08 -20.92 -25.67
N ARG A 591 6.56 -21.94 -24.95
CA ARG A 591 7.98 -22.16 -24.70
C ARG A 591 8.74 -22.41 -26.01
N ALA A 592 8.25 -23.26 -26.91
CA ALA A 592 8.86 -23.46 -28.22
C ALA A 592 8.77 -22.23 -29.13
N GLU A 593 7.70 -21.43 -29.05
CA GLU A 593 7.60 -20.16 -29.77
C GLU A 593 8.66 -19.17 -29.28
N VAL A 594 8.74 -18.95 -27.97
CA VAL A 594 9.76 -18.09 -27.38
C VAL A 594 11.16 -18.63 -27.68
N SER A 595 11.44 -19.90 -27.44
CA SER A 595 12.74 -20.50 -27.76
C SER A 595 13.12 -20.32 -29.23
N ARG A 596 12.18 -20.45 -30.18
CA ARG A 596 12.42 -20.15 -31.60
C ARG A 596 12.80 -18.69 -31.81
N SER A 597 12.09 -17.75 -31.20
CA SER A 597 12.39 -16.32 -31.26
C SER A 597 13.75 -15.97 -30.62
N LEU A 598 14.19 -16.76 -29.63
CA LEU A 598 15.46 -16.56 -28.91
C LEU A 598 16.66 -17.29 -29.53
N ASN A 599 16.46 -18.17 -30.53
CA ASN A 599 17.53 -19.02 -31.06
C ASN A 599 18.71 -18.23 -31.68
N GLY A 600 18.50 -16.97 -32.08
CA GLY A 600 19.55 -16.10 -32.61
C GLY A 600 20.38 -15.35 -31.56
N LEU A 601 20.07 -15.50 -30.26
CA LEU A 601 20.77 -14.79 -29.19
C LEU A 601 21.96 -15.59 -28.63
N PRO A 602 23.00 -14.91 -28.12
CA PRO A 602 24.06 -15.55 -27.34
C PRO A 602 23.48 -16.38 -26.19
N GLU A 603 24.11 -17.51 -25.86
CA GLU A 603 23.58 -18.49 -24.92
C GLU A 603 23.24 -17.89 -23.55
N THR A 604 24.07 -16.98 -23.03
CA THR A 604 23.86 -16.29 -21.76
C THR A 604 22.60 -15.41 -21.77
N LEU A 605 22.36 -14.66 -22.86
CA LEU A 605 21.17 -13.82 -23.04
C LEU A 605 19.92 -14.68 -23.24
N ARG A 606 20.02 -15.75 -24.02
CA ARG A 606 18.92 -16.71 -24.22
C ARG A 606 18.48 -17.35 -22.90
N CYS A 607 19.41 -17.86 -22.11
CA CYS A 607 19.11 -18.45 -20.80
C CYS A 607 18.49 -17.42 -19.84
N THR A 608 19.02 -16.19 -19.83
CA THR A 608 18.48 -15.09 -19.00
C THR A 608 17.06 -14.72 -19.42
N ALA A 609 16.82 -14.57 -20.72
CA ALA A 609 15.51 -14.24 -21.26
C ALA A 609 14.49 -15.35 -21.00
N GLN A 610 14.88 -16.62 -21.16
CA GLN A 610 14.03 -17.76 -20.87
C GLN A 610 13.67 -17.83 -19.37
N ASN A 611 14.63 -17.56 -18.48
CA ASN A 611 14.38 -17.53 -17.04
C ASN A 611 13.45 -16.39 -16.60
N ILE A 612 13.57 -15.22 -17.23
CA ILE A 612 12.65 -14.10 -16.97
C ILE A 612 11.28 -14.39 -17.57
N PHE A 613 11.25 -14.92 -18.79
CA PHE A 613 10.02 -15.31 -19.46
C PHE A 613 9.25 -16.31 -18.62
N ASN A 614 9.89 -17.37 -18.10
CA ASN A 614 9.28 -18.37 -17.20
C ASN A 614 8.80 -17.83 -15.84
N LYS A 615 9.12 -16.58 -15.50
CA LYS A 615 8.62 -15.90 -14.29
C LYS A 615 7.44 -14.96 -14.58
N LEU A 616 7.09 -14.77 -15.85
CA LEU A 616 5.91 -14.01 -16.22
C LEU A 616 4.62 -14.75 -15.80
N PRO A 617 3.50 -14.05 -15.72
CA PRO A 617 2.22 -14.68 -15.41
C PRO A 617 1.78 -15.74 -16.40
N ASN A 618 0.98 -16.70 -15.93
CA ASN A 618 0.49 -17.81 -16.75
C ASN A 618 -0.41 -17.38 -17.91
N GLU A 619 -1.12 -16.27 -17.73
CA GLU A 619 -1.96 -15.59 -18.72
C GLU A 619 -1.15 -15.22 -19.98
N LEU A 620 0.18 -15.05 -19.84
CA LEU A 620 1.09 -14.72 -20.92
C LEU A 620 1.73 -15.96 -21.57
N TYR A 621 1.29 -17.18 -21.28
CA TYR A 621 1.85 -18.42 -21.87
C TYR A 621 0.90 -19.19 -22.80
N GLY A 622 -0.32 -18.74 -23.03
CA GLY A 622 -1.26 -19.45 -23.91
C GLY A 622 -2.39 -18.55 -24.38
N GLU A 623 -3.28 -19.08 -25.22
CA GLU A 623 -4.59 -18.46 -25.39
C GLU A 623 -5.45 -19.02 -24.27
N ASP A 624 -5.42 -18.38 -23.11
CA ASP A 624 -6.25 -18.76 -21.99
C ASP A 624 -7.27 -17.67 -21.73
N GLY A 625 -8.48 -17.86 -22.27
CA GLY A 625 -9.58 -16.91 -22.08
C GLY A 625 -9.82 -16.59 -20.60
N PRO A 626 -9.95 -15.32 -20.21
CA PRO A 626 -10.12 -14.93 -18.83
C PRO A 626 -11.51 -15.29 -18.34
N THR A 627 -11.68 -15.36 -17.02
CA THR A 627 -12.99 -15.33 -16.40
C THR A 627 -13.53 -13.89 -16.35
N GLY A 628 -14.84 -13.74 -16.16
CA GLY A 628 -15.48 -12.43 -16.03
C GLY A 628 -15.07 -11.67 -14.76
N PRO A 629 -15.47 -10.39 -14.63
CA PRO A 629 -15.07 -9.52 -13.52
C PRO A 629 -15.33 -10.10 -12.13
N LYS A 630 -16.46 -10.79 -11.93
CA LYS A 630 -16.90 -11.31 -10.62
C LYS A 630 -16.06 -12.47 -10.07
N GLU A 631 -15.29 -13.13 -10.93
CA GLU A 631 -14.31 -14.17 -10.53
C GLU A 631 -12.95 -13.57 -10.16
N LYS A 632 -12.72 -12.28 -10.40
CA LYS A 632 -11.45 -11.62 -10.05
C LYS A 632 -11.42 -11.43 -8.53
N SER A 633 -10.26 -11.69 -7.91
CA SER A 633 -10.10 -11.54 -6.45
C SER A 633 -10.38 -10.11 -5.96
N SER A 634 -10.20 -9.11 -6.83
CA SER A 634 -10.50 -7.71 -6.55
C SER A 634 -12.00 -7.38 -6.58
N TRP A 635 -12.88 -8.31 -7.00
CA TRP A 635 -14.33 -8.04 -6.98
C TRP A 635 -14.82 -7.79 -5.55
N PHE A 636 -14.52 -8.72 -4.64
CA PHE A 636 -14.83 -8.56 -3.21
C PHE A 636 -13.65 -8.04 -2.39
N GLY A 637 -12.43 -8.19 -2.91
CA GLY A 637 -11.19 -7.72 -2.28
C GLY A 637 -10.76 -6.32 -2.74
N ASP A 638 -9.54 -5.98 -2.32
CA ASP A 638 -8.80 -4.79 -2.76
C ASP A 638 -7.98 -5.10 -4.03
N GLU A 639 -7.67 -4.06 -4.80
CA GLU A 639 -6.91 -4.16 -6.03
C GLU A 639 -5.47 -4.64 -5.74
N LYS A 640 -4.95 -5.53 -6.61
CA LYS A 640 -3.67 -6.22 -6.41
C LYS A 640 -2.52 -5.42 -7.02
N CYS A 641 -1.61 -4.95 -6.17
CA CYS A 641 -0.38 -4.25 -6.60
C CYS A 641 0.81 -5.18 -6.79
#